data_AF-A0A6P0X2F4-F1
#
_entry.id   AF-A0A6P0X2F4-F1
#
_cell.length_a   1.000
_cell.length_b   1.000
_cell.length_c   1.000
_cell.angle_alpha   90.00
_cell.angle_beta   90.00
_cell.angle_gamma   90.00
#
_symmetry.space_group_name_H-M   'P 1'
#
loop_
_entity.id
_entity.type
_entity.pdbx_description
1 polymer ?
#
loop_
_entity_poly.entity_id
_entity_poly.type
_entity_poly.pdbx_seq_one_letter_code
_entity_poly.pdbx_strand_id
1 'polypeptide(L)'
;MRNSRFPILFLLSLTCCLWLGHPASIAQPDNSAHANQLLQQGFEYYQTGDYQAAIKPWKNALNFYQETSNHKYSAMVQENLARAYQKIGDIEDEIRYWEQAKTDYQQLSNWQQMGLMQTELAQAYNRFGQPIKAIVLLCGSLETREEVACTEGSSLNIAQKLNDREGEMAALGSLGEIYRIRGEYELAIARLNASLDIAQELNNPAAQASTLNNLGNVYKAQGQQRESYANFAQQRGDSEQEKEYLQEGQGYYNTALDYFKDSLQIARNKNNQFAQMRSLRHLINLYYRYEAIRQRAESRELDLSELSILPNTTQDAEVALKQTLELLQQLPDSQDKVYAAIELAKLKPPTLVDATSQPNRCSKRQLAAQAETLLQQAVSIAQNLKNYRAESFALGELGHLYECRQDYQQALEFTQQAQWTADQNISAQDSLYLWEWQAGRIFQAQGKQEETINAAYQRAIATLNDIRDELLIAERDQQFDFRDAINPLHREFAQLRLERAELLPDGSQEYQKELESAQETIDSLKLAELQNYFGDDCAFIPFNPERVDELVGENTAVFSSIILGDRTAIVVSLPKGKKRLEWLEIESQKLREQVNQFRRGLERKRDRNYNPKPGQDLYNQIIAPFADDLKSAEIETLVFIQDGILRSIPMAALYDGEKFLVESYAIATTPSLELTNPQTLNRDQLRVLALGLSEASEVDGQSFSALDHVEEELEAIKTRFPDSEPLLNKDFTKERFQEELKQTVYPILHIATHGQFSSIQEDTFLVTGDSDNRKLTLEDLENTISGISSQPNSGELLALTACQTAVGDDRAALGLAGIALRAGVSSALASLWSIDDASTTIFVKEFYTNLLRPGVSKAQALQAAQRALIKAKDRKDIKDKYDHPLYWAPFILIGNWL
;
A
#
# COMPACT_ATOMS: atom_id res chain seq x y z
N MET A 1 -47.52 8.58 20.03
CA MET A 1 -48.06 7.20 20.10
C MET A 1 -48.61 6.80 18.73
N ARG A 2 -47.75 6.20 17.90
CA ARG A 2 -48.14 5.58 16.62
C ARG A 2 -46.99 4.67 16.13
N ASN A 3 -47.29 3.38 16.10
CA ASN A 3 -46.86 2.28 15.23
C ASN A 3 -45.38 2.12 14.82
N SER A 4 -44.73 1.15 15.49
CA SER A 4 -43.67 0.29 14.94
C SER A 4 -44.24 -0.67 13.90
N ARG A 5 -43.62 -0.79 12.71
CA ARG A 5 -43.87 -1.86 11.74
C ARG A 5 -42.56 -2.54 11.37
N PHE A 6 -42.37 -3.73 11.91
CA PHE A 6 -41.57 -4.82 11.34
C PHE A 6 -42.35 -5.39 10.13
N PRO A 7 -41.71 -5.83 9.04
CA PRO A 7 -42.39 -6.67 8.07
C PRO A 7 -42.22 -8.14 8.49
N ILE A 8 -43.20 -8.65 9.23
CA ILE A 8 -43.59 -10.07 9.18
C ILE A 8 -44.96 -10.06 8.52
N LEU A 9 -45.01 -10.46 7.25
CA LEU A 9 -46.25 -10.65 6.51
C LEU A 9 -46.14 -11.97 5.76
N PHE A 10 -46.63 -13.05 6.37
CA PHE A 10 -47.62 -13.94 5.75
C PHE A 10 -48.02 -15.05 6.73
N LEU A 11 -49.06 -14.80 7.53
CA LEU A 11 -49.85 -15.83 8.19
C LEU A 11 -51.23 -15.23 8.38
N LEU A 12 -52.19 -15.59 7.50
CA LEU A 12 -53.63 -15.59 7.77
C LEU A 12 -54.40 -15.98 6.49
N SER A 13 -54.55 -17.28 6.25
CA SER A 13 -55.76 -17.82 5.59
C SER A 13 -55.79 -19.34 5.69
N LEU A 14 -56.11 -19.90 6.87
CA LEU A 14 -56.50 -21.32 6.93
C LEU A 14 -57.34 -21.65 8.17
N THR A 15 -58.56 -21.13 8.20
CA THR A 15 -59.63 -21.67 9.08
C THR A 15 -61.00 -21.45 8.43
N CYS A 16 -61.43 -22.39 7.60
CA CYS A 16 -62.82 -22.88 7.57
C CYS A 16 -62.98 -23.93 6.46
N CYS A 17 -63.13 -25.19 6.86
CA CYS A 17 -64.12 -26.15 6.37
C CYS A 17 -63.70 -27.58 6.74
N LEU A 18 -64.34 -28.14 7.77
CA LEU A 18 -64.52 -29.57 7.91
C LEU A 18 -66.02 -29.86 7.90
N TRP A 19 -66.45 -30.71 6.97
CA TRP A 19 -67.37 -31.85 7.14
C TRP A 19 -68.15 -32.14 5.84
N LEU A 20 -67.78 -33.21 5.15
CA LEU A 20 -68.63 -34.34 4.73
C LEU A 20 -67.73 -35.29 3.93
N GLY A 21 -67.54 -36.51 4.45
CA GLY A 21 -66.52 -37.44 3.98
C GLY A 21 -66.80 -38.10 2.63
N HIS A 22 -65.74 -38.59 1.99
CA HIS A 22 -65.66 -39.70 1.02
C HIS A 22 -64.20 -40.22 1.01
N PRO A 23 -63.93 -41.48 0.60
CA PRO A 23 -62.73 -42.22 0.96
C PRO A 23 -61.46 -41.71 0.25
N ALA A 24 -60.33 -41.95 0.92
CA ALA A 24 -58.99 -41.55 0.56
C ALA A 24 -58.65 -41.79 -0.93
N SER A 25 -58.46 -40.69 -1.66
CA SER A 25 -57.35 -40.63 -2.59
C SER A 25 -56.10 -40.42 -1.73
N ILE A 26 -55.07 -41.24 -1.91
CA ILE A 26 -53.73 -40.93 -1.38
C ILE A 26 -53.29 -39.67 -2.12
N ALA A 27 -53.63 -38.51 -1.55
CA ALA A 27 -53.03 -37.26 -1.94
C ALA A 27 -51.54 -37.40 -1.59
N GLN A 28 -50.67 -37.21 -2.58
CA GLN A 28 -49.29 -36.84 -2.28
C GLN A 28 -49.35 -35.73 -1.21
N PRO A 29 -48.50 -35.78 -0.16
CA PRO A 29 -48.44 -34.70 0.80
C PRO A 29 -48.31 -33.40 0.01
N ASP A 30 -49.04 -32.36 0.42
CA ASP A 30 -48.99 -31.06 -0.24
C ASP A 30 -47.54 -30.54 -0.15
N ASN A 31 -46.75 -30.83 -1.18
CA ASN A 31 -45.30 -30.62 -1.17
C ASN A 31 -44.96 -29.12 -0.99
N SER A 32 -45.91 -28.23 -1.30
CA SER A 32 -45.80 -26.80 -1.03
C SER A 32 -45.85 -26.48 0.47
N ALA A 33 -46.69 -27.17 1.24
CA ALA A 33 -46.77 -27.03 2.69
C ALA A 33 -45.49 -27.55 3.35
N HIS A 34 -44.91 -28.63 2.83
CA HIS A 34 -43.65 -29.18 3.32
C HIS A 34 -42.46 -28.24 3.06
N ALA A 35 -42.36 -27.65 1.86
CA ALA A 35 -41.32 -26.67 1.54
C ALA A 35 -41.42 -25.39 2.38
N ASN A 36 -42.64 -24.91 2.65
CA ASN A 36 -42.87 -23.77 3.56
C ASN A 36 -42.49 -24.10 5.01
N GLN A 37 -42.73 -25.33 5.47
CA GLN A 37 -42.31 -25.78 6.78
C GLN A 37 -40.78 -25.80 6.90
N LEU A 38 -40.07 -26.26 5.87
CA LEU A 38 -38.60 -26.23 5.81
C LEU A 38 -38.07 -24.79 5.81
N LEU A 39 -38.70 -23.88 5.05
CA LEU A 39 -38.36 -22.46 5.07
C LEU A 39 -38.46 -21.87 6.50
N GLN A 40 -39.57 -22.13 7.19
CA GLN A 40 -39.80 -21.68 8.56
C GLN A 40 -38.81 -22.30 9.55
N GLN A 41 -38.51 -23.60 9.41
CA GLN A 41 -37.53 -24.28 10.25
C GLN A 41 -36.14 -23.63 10.13
N GLY A 42 -35.70 -23.27 8.91
CA GLY A 42 -34.44 -22.55 8.73
C GLY A 42 -34.45 -21.17 9.39
N PHE A 43 -35.57 -20.44 9.33
CA PHE A 43 -35.71 -19.16 10.03
C PHE A 43 -35.62 -19.31 11.55
N GLU A 44 -36.22 -20.34 12.13
CA GLU A 44 -36.15 -20.61 13.57
C GLU A 44 -34.70 -20.87 14.00
N TYR A 45 -33.97 -21.72 13.29
CA TYR A 45 -32.55 -21.93 13.53
C TYR A 45 -31.75 -20.62 13.45
N TYR A 46 -31.94 -19.84 12.38
CA TYR A 46 -31.24 -18.57 12.19
C TYR A 46 -31.53 -17.56 13.32
N GLN A 47 -32.79 -17.44 13.76
CA GLN A 47 -33.17 -16.53 14.85
C GLN A 47 -32.59 -16.94 16.21
N THR A 48 -32.42 -18.25 16.44
CA THR A 48 -31.73 -18.78 17.62
C THR A 48 -30.21 -18.70 17.54
N GLY A 49 -29.66 -18.25 16.40
CA GLY A 49 -28.22 -18.11 16.17
C GLY A 49 -27.53 -19.39 15.70
N ASP A 50 -28.27 -20.47 15.41
CA ASP A 50 -27.73 -21.69 14.80
C ASP A 50 -27.71 -21.55 13.27
N TYR A 51 -26.80 -20.72 12.77
CA TYR A 51 -26.71 -20.40 11.35
C TYR A 51 -26.38 -21.63 10.50
N GLN A 52 -25.58 -22.56 11.03
CA GLN A 52 -25.22 -23.80 10.33
C GLN A 52 -26.44 -24.72 10.16
N ALA A 53 -27.26 -24.89 11.21
CA ALA A 53 -28.45 -25.73 11.12
C ALA A 53 -29.53 -25.12 10.19
N ALA A 54 -29.56 -23.80 10.02
CA ALA A 54 -30.49 -23.12 9.10
C ALA A 54 -30.27 -23.49 7.62
N ILE A 55 -29.03 -23.82 7.22
CA ILE A 55 -28.66 -24.06 5.82
C ILE A 55 -29.35 -25.28 5.23
N LYS A 56 -29.36 -26.42 5.94
CA LYS A 56 -29.92 -27.67 5.42
C LYS A 56 -31.42 -27.59 5.06
N PRO A 57 -32.32 -27.11 5.95
CA PRO A 57 -33.73 -26.98 5.61
C PRO A 57 -33.95 -25.97 4.48
N TRP A 58 -33.19 -24.87 4.43
CA TRP A 58 -33.24 -23.92 3.31
C TRP A 58 -32.78 -24.53 1.98
N LYS A 59 -31.70 -25.30 1.94
CA LYS A 59 -31.29 -26.03 0.71
C LYS A 59 -32.37 -26.98 0.22
N ASN A 60 -33.01 -27.72 1.13
CA ASN A 60 -34.11 -28.63 0.78
C ASN A 60 -35.32 -27.87 0.23
N ALA A 61 -35.67 -26.72 0.83
CA ALA A 61 -36.73 -25.85 0.33
C ALA A 61 -36.37 -25.26 -1.05
N LEU A 62 -35.12 -24.84 -1.24
CA LEU A 62 -34.64 -24.29 -2.51
C LEU A 62 -34.77 -25.30 -3.65
N ASN A 63 -34.34 -26.55 -3.44
CA ASN A 63 -34.46 -27.60 -4.45
C ASN A 63 -35.91 -27.75 -4.93
N PHE A 64 -36.87 -27.77 -4.00
CA PHE A 64 -38.29 -27.83 -4.35
C PHE A 64 -38.76 -26.61 -5.16
N TYR A 65 -38.37 -25.39 -4.75
CA TYR A 65 -38.76 -24.18 -5.48
C TYR A 65 -38.11 -24.09 -6.87
N GLN A 66 -36.90 -24.60 -7.03
CA GLN A 66 -36.24 -24.70 -8.34
C GLN A 66 -36.93 -25.74 -9.24
N GLU A 67 -37.23 -26.93 -8.72
CA GLU A 67 -37.96 -27.98 -9.46
C GLU A 67 -39.35 -27.52 -9.91
N THR A 68 -40.00 -26.68 -9.10
CA THR A 68 -41.31 -26.10 -9.42
C THR A 68 -41.23 -24.77 -10.18
N SER A 69 -40.03 -24.33 -10.57
CA SER A 69 -39.77 -23.05 -11.26
C SER A 69 -40.38 -21.83 -10.55
N ASN A 70 -40.39 -21.86 -9.21
CA ASN A 70 -40.91 -20.80 -8.37
C ASN A 70 -39.82 -19.78 -8.02
N HIS A 71 -39.43 -18.97 -9.01
CA HIS A 71 -38.34 -17.99 -8.90
C HIS A 71 -38.47 -17.03 -7.71
N LYS A 72 -39.70 -16.67 -7.31
CA LYS A 72 -39.93 -15.77 -6.17
C LYS A 72 -39.44 -16.39 -4.86
N TYR A 73 -39.83 -17.63 -4.58
CA TYR A 73 -39.41 -18.30 -3.36
C TYR A 73 -37.98 -18.83 -3.46
N SER A 74 -37.50 -19.20 -4.66
CA SER A 74 -36.09 -19.50 -4.90
C SER A 74 -35.20 -18.33 -4.52
N ALA A 75 -35.49 -17.12 -5.01
CA ALA A 75 -34.74 -15.91 -4.67
C ALA A 75 -34.69 -15.67 -3.15
N MET A 76 -35.85 -15.68 -2.47
CA MET A 76 -35.91 -15.47 -1.02
C MET A 76 -35.09 -16.49 -0.23
N VAL A 77 -35.10 -17.77 -0.65
CA VAL A 77 -34.31 -18.81 0.02
C VAL A 77 -32.81 -18.65 -0.28
N GLN A 78 -32.44 -18.25 -1.49
CA GLN A 78 -31.05 -17.95 -1.84
C GLN A 78 -30.51 -16.78 -1.01
N GLU A 79 -31.29 -15.71 -0.79
CA GLU A 79 -30.90 -14.61 0.11
C GLU A 79 -30.63 -15.11 1.53
N ASN A 80 -31.55 -15.92 2.07
CA ASN A 80 -31.39 -16.49 3.41
C ASN A 80 -30.14 -17.37 3.52
N LEU A 81 -29.90 -18.20 2.51
CA LEU A 81 -28.69 -19.01 2.43
C LEU A 81 -27.45 -18.12 2.40
N ALA A 82 -27.42 -17.10 1.55
CA ALA A 82 -26.28 -16.19 1.46
C ALA A 82 -26.00 -15.49 2.81
N ARG A 83 -27.03 -15.03 3.54
CA ARG A 83 -26.87 -14.46 4.90
C ARG A 83 -26.39 -15.47 5.93
N ALA A 84 -26.84 -16.72 5.87
CA ALA A 84 -26.29 -17.77 6.75
C ALA A 84 -24.84 -18.09 6.41
N TYR A 85 -24.50 -18.16 5.13
CA TYR A 85 -23.15 -18.40 4.66
C TYR A 85 -22.19 -17.27 5.04
N GLN A 86 -22.64 -16.02 4.96
CA GLN A 86 -21.95 -14.87 5.52
C GLN A 86 -21.65 -15.05 7.01
N LYS A 87 -22.63 -15.52 7.79
CA LYS A 87 -22.48 -15.67 9.25
C LYS A 87 -21.52 -16.79 9.65
N ILE A 88 -21.45 -17.87 8.88
CA ILE A 88 -20.50 -18.95 9.12
C ILE A 88 -19.13 -18.68 8.46
N GLY A 89 -19.09 -17.82 7.44
CA GLY A 89 -17.87 -17.41 6.74
C GLY A 89 -17.53 -18.16 5.46
N ASP A 90 -18.50 -18.84 4.86
CA ASP A 90 -18.31 -19.49 3.56
C ASP A 90 -18.59 -18.47 2.45
N ILE A 91 -17.55 -17.72 2.09
CA ILE A 91 -17.66 -16.59 1.17
C ILE A 91 -17.98 -17.02 -0.27
N GLU A 92 -17.55 -18.22 -0.66
CA GLU A 92 -17.83 -18.79 -1.98
C GLU A 92 -19.32 -19.10 -2.13
N ASP A 93 -19.90 -19.81 -1.16
CA ASP A 93 -21.33 -20.11 -1.17
C ASP A 93 -22.14 -18.82 -0.99
N GLU A 94 -21.70 -17.87 -0.16
CA GLU A 94 -22.32 -16.56 -0.03
C GLU A 94 -22.43 -15.85 -1.38
N ILE A 95 -21.31 -15.64 -2.08
CA ILE A 95 -21.28 -14.97 -3.40
C ILE A 95 -22.17 -15.72 -4.37
N ARG A 96 -22.06 -17.05 -4.44
CA ARG A 96 -22.85 -17.88 -5.37
C ARG A 96 -24.35 -17.70 -5.16
N TYR A 97 -24.82 -17.72 -3.91
CA TYR A 97 -26.26 -17.56 -3.65
C TYR A 97 -26.75 -16.14 -3.88
N TRP A 98 -25.94 -15.12 -3.61
CA TRP A 98 -26.29 -13.76 -4.00
C TRP A 98 -26.37 -13.56 -5.52
N GLU A 99 -25.48 -14.20 -6.29
CA GLU A 99 -25.54 -14.18 -7.76
C GLU A 99 -26.80 -14.86 -8.31
N GLN A 100 -27.19 -15.99 -7.71
CA GLN A 100 -28.42 -16.70 -8.05
C GLN A 100 -29.66 -15.84 -7.72
N ALA A 101 -29.71 -15.24 -6.53
CA ALA A 101 -30.81 -14.37 -6.12
C ALA A 101 -30.96 -13.16 -7.05
N LYS A 102 -29.85 -12.51 -7.40
CA LYS A 102 -29.81 -11.44 -8.41
C LYS A 102 -30.41 -11.91 -9.74
N THR A 103 -30.04 -13.11 -10.20
CA THR A 103 -30.51 -13.68 -11.47
C THR A 103 -32.02 -13.99 -11.43
N ASP A 104 -32.52 -14.58 -10.35
CA ASP A 104 -33.95 -14.85 -10.19
C ASP A 104 -34.75 -13.54 -10.13
N TYR A 105 -34.27 -12.50 -9.44
CA TYR A 105 -34.92 -11.18 -9.43
C TYR A 105 -34.89 -10.49 -10.79
N GLN A 106 -33.83 -10.66 -11.58
CA GLN A 106 -33.79 -10.20 -12.96
C GLN A 106 -34.86 -10.89 -13.82
N GLN A 107 -35.03 -12.21 -13.70
CA GLN A 107 -36.07 -12.96 -14.41
C GLN A 107 -37.48 -12.53 -14.01
N LEU A 108 -37.67 -12.20 -12.73
CA LEU A 108 -38.92 -11.65 -12.20
C LEU A 108 -39.15 -10.18 -12.60
N SER A 109 -38.20 -9.55 -13.31
CA SER A 109 -38.19 -8.11 -13.61
C SER A 109 -38.31 -7.23 -12.36
N ASN A 110 -37.84 -7.74 -11.21
CA ASN A 110 -37.80 -7.01 -9.95
C ASN A 110 -36.45 -6.30 -9.82
N TRP A 111 -36.30 -5.22 -10.57
CA TRP A 111 -35.07 -4.43 -10.63
C TRP A 111 -34.66 -3.87 -9.27
N GLN A 112 -35.61 -3.52 -8.41
CA GLN A 112 -35.33 -3.04 -7.06
C GLN A 112 -34.54 -4.07 -6.25
N GLN A 113 -35.05 -5.31 -6.17
CA GLN A 113 -34.36 -6.37 -5.44
C GLN A 113 -33.08 -6.82 -6.15
N MET A 114 -33.04 -6.81 -7.48
CA MET A 114 -31.80 -7.05 -8.22
C MET A 114 -30.69 -6.07 -7.83
N GLY A 115 -31.01 -4.77 -7.73
CA GLY A 115 -30.07 -3.73 -7.27
C GLY A 115 -29.57 -4.01 -5.84
N LEU A 116 -30.48 -4.33 -4.91
CA LEU A 116 -30.10 -4.70 -3.55
C LEU A 116 -29.16 -5.92 -3.52
N MET A 117 -29.40 -6.94 -4.34
CA MET A 117 -28.50 -8.10 -4.45
C MET A 117 -27.13 -7.72 -5.01
N GLN A 118 -27.05 -6.77 -5.95
CA GLN A 118 -25.76 -6.23 -6.40
C GLN A 118 -24.99 -5.55 -5.26
N THR A 119 -25.69 -4.83 -4.36
CA THR A 119 -25.07 -4.24 -3.18
C THR A 119 -24.54 -5.32 -2.22
N GLU A 120 -25.33 -6.35 -1.92
CA GLU A 120 -24.90 -7.45 -1.04
C GLU A 120 -23.71 -8.23 -1.65
N LEU A 121 -23.72 -8.48 -2.97
CA LEU A 121 -22.57 -9.03 -3.70
C LEU A 121 -21.34 -8.14 -3.58
N ALA A 122 -21.50 -6.83 -3.75
CA ALA A 122 -20.39 -5.89 -3.66
C ALA A 122 -19.76 -5.91 -2.26
N GLN A 123 -20.57 -6.01 -1.20
CA GLN A 123 -20.06 -6.17 0.16
C GLN A 123 -19.31 -7.48 0.35
N ALA A 124 -19.80 -8.59 -0.23
CA ALA A 124 -19.10 -9.88 -0.20
C ALA A 124 -17.76 -9.81 -0.93
N TYR A 125 -17.73 -9.26 -2.16
CA TYR A 125 -16.49 -9.05 -2.91
C TYR A 125 -15.52 -8.12 -2.18
N ASN A 126 -16.01 -7.06 -1.53
CA ASN A 126 -15.15 -6.18 -0.74
C ASN A 126 -14.48 -6.93 0.42
N ARG A 127 -15.24 -7.74 1.17
CA ARG A 127 -14.67 -8.61 2.23
C ARG A 127 -13.72 -9.68 1.69
N PHE A 128 -13.91 -10.09 0.44
CA PHE A 128 -13.02 -11.00 -0.29
C PHE A 128 -11.79 -10.31 -0.90
N GLY A 129 -11.61 -9.00 -0.71
CA GLY A 129 -10.49 -8.25 -1.29
C GLY A 129 -10.63 -7.94 -2.77
N GLN A 130 -11.85 -7.86 -3.28
CA GLN A 130 -12.17 -7.50 -4.67
C GLN A 130 -12.98 -6.19 -4.79
N PRO A 131 -12.49 -5.06 -4.26
CA PRO A 131 -13.14 -3.75 -4.27
C PRO A 131 -13.41 -3.21 -5.68
N ILE A 132 -12.58 -3.53 -6.67
CA ILE A 132 -12.84 -3.12 -8.07
C ILE A 132 -14.12 -3.81 -8.58
N LYS A 133 -14.27 -5.12 -8.36
CA LYS A 133 -15.52 -5.82 -8.71
C LYS A 133 -16.71 -5.28 -7.92
N ALA A 134 -16.50 -4.92 -6.65
CA ALA A 134 -17.52 -4.30 -5.82
C ALA A 134 -17.97 -2.93 -6.39
N ILE A 135 -17.04 -2.05 -6.79
CA ILE A 135 -17.37 -0.76 -7.43
C ILE A 135 -18.13 -0.97 -8.73
N VAL A 136 -17.72 -1.93 -9.56
CA VAL A 136 -18.42 -2.24 -10.82
C VAL A 136 -19.87 -2.67 -10.56
N LEU A 137 -20.15 -3.41 -9.49
CA LEU A 137 -21.53 -3.76 -9.13
C LEU A 137 -22.33 -2.56 -8.63
N LEU A 138 -21.70 -1.67 -7.88
CA LEU A 138 -22.37 -0.54 -7.22
C LEU A 138 -22.59 0.66 -8.16
N CYS A 139 -21.60 0.99 -9.00
CA CYS A 139 -21.59 2.18 -9.86
C CYS A 139 -21.26 1.89 -11.34
N GLY A 140 -20.63 0.74 -11.65
CA GLY A 140 -20.35 0.25 -13.00
C GLY A 140 -19.23 0.95 -13.77
N SER A 141 -18.62 1.99 -13.18
CA SER A 141 -17.33 2.54 -13.57
C SER A 141 -16.51 2.84 -12.33
N LEU A 142 -15.18 2.85 -12.46
CA LEU A 142 -14.32 3.47 -11.45
C LEU A 142 -14.62 4.98 -11.51
N GLU A 143 -15.25 5.52 -10.45
CA GLU A 143 -15.45 6.96 -10.38
C GLU A 143 -14.08 7.64 -10.36
N THR A 144 -13.85 8.57 -11.28
CA THR A 144 -12.78 9.56 -11.14
C THR A 144 -13.28 10.70 -10.24
N ARG A 145 -12.39 11.55 -9.73
CA ARG A 145 -12.74 12.66 -8.81
C ARG A 145 -13.78 13.66 -9.33
N GLU A 146 -14.18 13.57 -10.59
CA GLU A 146 -15.27 14.35 -11.18
C GLU A 146 -16.60 13.58 -11.07
N GLU A 147 -17.73 14.29 -10.92
CA GLU A 147 -19.09 13.73 -10.80
C GLU A 147 -19.49 12.81 -11.98
N VAL A 148 -18.96 11.59 -12.03
CA VAL A 148 -19.39 10.57 -12.98
C VAL A 148 -20.68 9.97 -12.44
N ALA A 149 -21.79 10.23 -13.13
CA ALA A 149 -23.05 9.54 -12.85
C ALA A 149 -22.85 8.03 -13.04
N CYS A 150 -23.23 7.24 -12.02
CA CYS A 150 -23.13 5.79 -12.10
C CYS A 150 -23.86 5.24 -13.33
N THR A 151 -23.21 4.29 -13.99
CA THR A 151 -23.63 3.73 -15.28
C THR A 151 -24.93 2.94 -15.17
N GLU A 152 -25.63 2.82 -16.29
CA GLU A 152 -26.90 2.11 -16.36
C GLU A 152 -26.74 0.63 -15.97
N GLY A 153 -27.63 0.16 -15.07
CA GLY A 153 -27.62 -1.22 -14.58
C GLY A 153 -26.76 -1.46 -13.34
N SER A 154 -26.06 -0.44 -12.84
CA SER A 154 -25.42 -0.49 -11.52
C SER A 154 -26.43 -0.33 -10.37
N SER A 155 -26.08 -0.83 -9.19
CA SER A 155 -26.98 -0.81 -8.03
C SER A 155 -27.46 0.60 -7.68
N LEU A 156 -26.55 1.58 -7.64
CA LEU A 156 -26.90 2.96 -7.29
C LEU A 156 -27.79 3.59 -8.36
N ASN A 157 -27.48 3.38 -9.65
CA ASN A 157 -28.29 3.87 -10.76
C ASN A 157 -29.72 3.30 -10.74
N ILE A 158 -29.84 1.99 -10.49
CA ILE A 158 -31.14 1.31 -10.36
C ILE A 158 -31.94 1.91 -9.20
N ALA A 159 -31.33 2.05 -8.03
CA ALA A 159 -32.00 2.59 -6.86
C ALA A 159 -32.51 4.02 -7.10
N GLN A 160 -31.68 4.89 -7.68
CA GLN A 160 -32.05 6.27 -8.01
C GLN A 160 -33.17 6.34 -9.05
N LYS A 161 -33.08 5.57 -10.15
CA LYS A 161 -34.13 5.54 -11.19
C LYS A 161 -35.48 5.08 -10.64
N LEU A 162 -35.47 4.18 -9.67
CA LEU A 162 -36.68 3.64 -9.05
C LEU A 162 -37.16 4.44 -7.83
N ASN A 163 -36.42 5.47 -7.41
CA ASN A 163 -36.61 6.18 -6.15
C ASN A 163 -36.60 5.23 -4.92
N ASP A 164 -35.79 4.18 -4.98
CA ASP A 164 -35.56 3.26 -3.86
C ASP A 164 -34.51 3.84 -2.91
N ARG A 165 -34.99 4.57 -1.90
CA ARG A 165 -34.11 5.19 -0.89
C ARG A 165 -33.36 4.17 -0.04
N GLU A 166 -33.92 2.98 0.20
CA GLU A 166 -33.22 1.94 0.95
C GLU A 166 -32.05 1.38 0.13
N GLY A 167 -32.28 1.10 -1.15
CA GLY A 167 -31.23 0.68 -2.08
C GLY A 167 -30.15 1.74 -2.30
N GLU A 168 -30.54 3.02 -2.38
CA GLU A 168 -29.61 4.14 -2.54
C GLU A 168 -28.70 4.28 -1.32
N MET A 169 -29.29 4.27 -0.12
CA MET A 169 -28.56 4.27 1.15
C MET A 169 -27.54 3.12 1.22
N ALA A 170 -27.99 1.88 0.94
CA ALA A 170 -27.13 0.71 1.04
C ALA A 170 -25.96 0.74 0.04
N ALA A 171 -26.22 1.17 -1.21
CA ALA A 171 -25.19 1.29 -2.23
C ALA A 171 -24.16 2.38 -1.90
N LEU A 172 -24.62 3.56 -1.45
CA LEU A 172 -23.76 4.66 -1.02
C LEU A 172 -22.90 4.29 0.20
N GLY A 173 -23.51 3.64 1.19
CA GLY A 173 -22.78 3.17 2.38
C GLY A 173 -21.69 2.16 2.05
N SER A 174 -21.93 1.29 1.05
CA SER A 174 -20.98 0.29 0.58
C SER A 174 -19.86 0.92 -0.26
N LEU A 175 -20.20 1.84 -1.18
CA LEU A 175 -19.22 2.62 -1.94
C LEU A 175 -18.27 3.38 -1.02
N GLY A 176 -18.82 4.02 0.01
CA GLY A 176 -18.04 4.78 0.98
C GLY A 176 -17.00 3.92 1.71
N GLU A 177 -17.36 2.70 2.09
CA GLU A 177 -16.42 1.76 2.71
C GLU A 177 -15.35 1.27 1.72
N ILE A 178 -15.71 1.04 0.45
CA ILE A 178 -14.75 0.62 -0.57
C ILE A 178 -13.75 1.75 -0.88
N TYR A 179 -14.22 3.00 -0.99
CA TYR A 179 -13.34 4.16 -1.20
C TYR A 179 -12.37 4.36 -0.04
N ARG A 180 -12.81 4.11 1.19
CA ARG A 180 -11.92 4.12 2.35
C ARG A 180 -10.78 3.10 2.21
N ILE A 181 -11.07 1.87 1.79
CA ILE A 181 -10.07 0.81 1.62
C ILE A 181 -9.06 1.20 0.53
N ARG A 182 -9.52 1.87 -0.53
CA ARG A 182 -8.68 2.41 -1.61
C ARG A 182 -7.90 3.68 -1.23
N GLY A 183 -8.11 4.25 -0.04
CA GLY A 183 -7.46 5.49 0.39
C GLY A 183 -8.12 6.77 -0.13
N GLU A 184 -9.26 6.67 -0.81
CA GLU A 184 -10.02 7.79 -1.37
C GLU A 184 -10.95 8.38 -0.30
N TYR A 185 -10.38 8.97 0.75
CA TYR A 185 -11.11 9.34 1.98
C TYR A 185 -12.19 10.41 1.77
N GLU A 186 -11.97 11.41 0.91
CA GLU A 186 -12.97 12.44 0.63
C GLU A 186 -14.21 11.86 -0.06
N LEU A 187 -14.01 10.98 -1.05
CA LEU A 187 -15.11 10.24 -1.70
C LEU A 187 -15.81 9.35 -0.68
N ALA A 188 -15.06 8.66 0.18
CA ALA A 188 -15.62 7.85 1.26
C ALA A 188 -16.55 8.66 2.17
N ILE A 189 -16.09 9.81 2.66
CA ILE A 189 -16.87 10.71 3.52
C ILE A 189 -18.13 11.20 2.80
N ALA A 190 -18.01 11.64 1.55
CA ALA A 190 -19.14 12.13 0.77
C ALA A 190 -20.23 11.06 0.61
N ARG A 191 -19.86 9.83 0.22
CA ARG A 191 -20.81 8.72 0.05
C ARG A 191 -21.42 8.27 1.37
N LEU A 192 -20.63 8.19 2.44
CA LEU A 192 -21.12 7.81 3.76
C LEU A 192 -22.05 8.87 4.37
N ASN A 193 -21.77 10.16 4.20
CA ASN A 193 -22.67 11.23 4.65
C ASN A 193 -24.00 11.17 3.90
N ALA A 194 -23.98 10.99 2.58
CA ALA A 194 -25.19 10.80 1.81
C ALA A 194 -25.99 9.57 2.29
N SER A 195 -25.32 8.44 2.57
CA SER A 195 -25.95 7.26 3.19
C SER A 195 -26.55 7.58 4.57
N LEU A 196 -25.84 8.33 5.40
CA LEU A 196 -26.28 8.69 6.76
C LEU A 196 -27.53 9.57 6.73
N ASP A 197 -27.57 10.56 5.83
CA ASP A 197 -28.72 11.45 5.64
C ASP A 197 -29.97 10.64 5.27
N ILE A 198 -29.83 9.69 4.34
CA ILE A 198 -30.94 8.80 3.95
C ILE A 198 -31.34 7.90 5.13
N ALA A 199 -30.38 7.34 5.87
CA ALA A 199 -30.65 6.52 7.03
C ALA A 199 -31.41 7.29 8.14
N GLN A 200 -31.16 8.59 8.28
CA GLN A 200 -31.90 9.49 9.15
C GLN A 200 -33.32 9.75 8.62
N GLU A 201 -33.46 10.05 7.34
CA GLU A 201 -34.74 10.26 6.66
C GLU A 201 -35.67 9.03 6.81
N LEU A 202 -35.12 7.83 6.61
CA LEU A 202 -35.82 6.56 6.76
C LEU A 202 -36.04 6.13 8.22
N ASN A 203 -35.49 6.86 9.19
CA ASN A 203 -35.48 6.47 10.61
C ASN A 203 -34.94 5.05 10.82
N ASN A 204 -33.87 4.69 10.10
CA ASN A 204 -33.22 3.38 10.17
C ASN A 204 -32.00 3.43 11.10
N PRO A 205 -32.16 3.11 12.41
CA PRO A 205 -31.08 3.20 13.39
C PRO A 205 -29.97 2.17 13.14
N ALA A 206 -30.26 1.03 12.53
CA ALA A 206 -29.25 0.02 12.23
C ALA A 206 -28.30 0.53 11.13
N ALA A 207 -28.86 1.14 10.08
CA ALA A 207 -28.09 1.77 9.01
C ALA A 207 -27.32 3.01 9.50
N GLN A 208 -27.92 3.82 10.38
CA GLN A 208 -27.23 4.95 11.03
C GLN A 208 -26.00 4.46 11.81
N ALA A 209 -26.18 3.49 12.71
CA ALA A 209 -25.07 2.94 13.49
C ALA A 209 -23.95 2.37 12.60
N SER A 210 -24.32 1.63 11.54
CA SER A 210 -23.34 1.07 10.61
C SER A 210 -22.59 2.16 9.84
N THR A 211 -23.29 3.17 9.33
CA THR A 211 -22.69 4.26 8.55
C THR A 211 -21.78 5.13 9.41
N LEU A 212 -22.19 5.44 10.66
CA LEU A 212 -21.34 6.13 11.64
C LEU A 212 -20.08 5.31 11.94
N ASN A 213 -20.20 3.98 12.09
CA ASN A 213 -19.03 3.13 12.30
C ASN A 213 -18.05 3.18 11.11
N ASN A 214 -18.58 3.18 9.88
CA ASN A 214 -17.75 3.29 8.67
C ASN A 214 -17.09 4.68 8.58
N LEU A 215 -17.81 5.77 8.91
CA LEU A 215 -17.21 7.11 9.03
C LEU A 215 -16.08 7.14 10.06
N GLY A 216 -16.30 6.52 11.22
CA GLY A 216 -15.27 6.36 12.24
C GLY A 216 -14.03 5.63 11.71
N ASN A 217 -14.21 4.58 10.89
CA ASN A 217 -13.10 3.89 10.23
C ASN A 217 -12.37 4.79 9.22
N VAL A 218 -13.08 5.65 8.47
CA VAL A 218 -12.46 6.60 7.53
C VAL A 218 -11.53 7.56 8.27
N TYR A 219 -12.04 8.22 9.30
CA TYR A 219 -11.26 9.17 10.08
C TYR A 219 -10.12 8.49 10.85
N LYS A 220 -10.32 7.26 11.35
CA LYS A 220 -9.23 6.45 11.93
C LYS A 220 -8.12 6.22 10.90
N ALA A 221 -8.46 5.89 9.65
CA ALA A 221 -7.49 5.65 8.59
C ALA A 221 -6.73 6.94 8.20
N GLN A 222 -7.42 8.09 8.10
CA GLN A 222 -6.77 9.39 7.88
C GLN A 222 -5.82 9.75 9.03
N GLY A 223 -6.20 9.46 10.29
CA GLY A 223 -5.32 9.64 11.44
C GLY A 223 -4.05 8.78 11.35
N GLN A 224 -4.18 7.52 10.91
CA GLN A 224 -3.05 6.61 10.72
C GLN A 224 -2.13 7.06 9.59
N GLN A 225 -2.69 7.58 8.51
CA GLN A 225 -1.93 8.18 7.40
C GLN A 225 -1.11 9.36 7.90
N ARG A 226 -1.71 10.30 8.64
CA ARG A 226 -1.00 11.45 9.21
C ARG A 226 0.07 11.04 10.23
N GLU A 227 -0.18 10.02 11.05
CA GLU A 227 0.85 9.45 11.93
C GLU A 227 2.04 8.88 11.12
N SER A 228 1.77 8.24 9.98
CA SER A 228 2.83 7.83 9.06
C SER A 228 3.61 9.02 8.50
N TYR A 229 2.93 10.11 8.15
CA TYR A 229 3.58 11.31 7.63
C TYR A 229 4.46 11.99 8.69
N ALA A 230 4.01 11.99 9.94
CA ALA A 230 4.81 12.41 11.08
C ALA A 230 6.09 11.55 11.25
N ASN A 231 5.99 10.23 11.05
CA ASN A 231 7.18 9.36 11.04
C ASN A 231 8.17 9.72 9.95
N PHE A 232 7.70 10.04 8.74
CA PHE A 232 8.58 10.46 7.65
C PHE A 232 9.23 11.80 7.95
N ALA A 233 8.48 12.78 8.45
CA ALA A 233 9.03 14.06 8.89
C ALA A 233 10.11 13.88 9.98
N GLN A 234 9.84 13.03 10.97
CA GLN A 234 10.82 12.67 11.99
C GLN A 234 12.09 12.07 11.38
N GLN A 235 11.96 11.11 10.47
CA GLN A 235 13.10 10.43 9.84
C GLN A 235 13.99 11.38 9.03
N ARG A 236 13.42 12.48 8.52
CA ARG A 236 14.13 13.60 7.87
C ARG A 236 14.79 14.57 8.86
N GLY A 237 14.42 14.48 10.14
CA GLY A 237 14.80 15.41 11.19
C GLY A 237 14.04 16.75 11.10
N ASP A 238 12.80 16.71 10.63
CA ASP A 238 11.90 17.86 10.45
C ASP A 238 10.83 17.88 11.55
N SER A 239 11.20 18.45 12.70
CA SER A 239 10.38 18.37 13.92
C SER A 239 9.11 19.22 13.88
N GLU A 240 9.11 20.33 13.12
CA GLU A 240 7.91 21.16 12.97
C GLU A 240 6.85 20.43 12.13
N GLN A 241 7.25 19.86 11.00
CA GLN A 241 6.34 19.07 10.16
C GLN A 241 5.87 17.79 10.86
N GLU A 242 6.72 17.15 11.67
CA GLU A 242 6.31 16.02 12.52
C GLU A 242 5.16 16.43 13.45
N LYS A 243 5.30 17.58 14.11
CA LYS A 243 4.30 18.10 15.05
C LYS A 243 2.98 18.43 14.36
N GLU A 244 3.01 19.09 13.21
CA GLU A 244 1.83 19.42 12.41
C GLU A 244 1.05 18.16 12.03
N TYR A 245 1.74 17.16 11.47
CA TYR A 245 1.09 15.90 11.11
C TYR A 245 0.53 15.13 12.31
N LEU A 246 1.19 15.17 13.47
CA LEU A 246 0.62 14.58 14.68
C LEU A 246 -0.64 15.32 15.14
N GLN A 247 -0.68 16.65 15.06
CA GLN A 247 -1.87 17.45 15.41
C GLN A 247 -3.05 17.14 14.49
N GLU A 248 -2.83 17.10 13.18
CA GLU A 248 -3.85 16.71 12.21
C GLU A 248 -4.38 15.29 12.46
N GLY A 249 -3.45 14.34 12.67
CA GLY A 249 -3.80 12.95 12.98
C GLY A 249 -4.69 12.83 14.22
N GLN A 250 -4.41 13.61 15.27
CA GLN A 250 -5.24 13.68 16.48
C GLN A 250 -6.64 14.24 16.22
N GLY A 251 -6.77 15.25 15.35
CA GLY A 251 -8.07 15.78 14.92
C GLY A 251 -8.94 14.70 14.27
N TYR A 252 -8.36 13.88 13.40
CA TYR A 252 -9.05 12.77 12.78
C TYR A 252 -9.41 11.67 13.78
N TYR A 253 -8.50 11.30 14.70
CA TYR A 253 -8.81 10.32 15.75
C TYR A 253 -9.94 10.78 16.68
N ASN A 254 -10.00 12.08 17.02
CA ASN A 254 -11.08 12.63 17.84
C ASN A 254 -12.43 12.49 17.13
N THR A 255 -12.45 12.81 15.84
CA THR A 255 -13.64 12.66 14.99
C THR A 255 -14.07 11.19 14.89
N ALA A 256 -13.11 10.26 14.71
CA ALA A 256 -13.38 8.83 14.68
C ALA A 256 -13.99 8.33 16.00
N LEU A 257 -13.48 8.80 17.13
CA LEU A 257 -13.97 8.44 18.46
C LEU A 257 -15.44 8.82 18.65
N ASP A 258 -15.82 10.02 18.23
CA ASP A 258 -17.21 10.50 18.33
C ASP A 258 -18.15 9.63 17.50
N TYR A 259 -17.78 9.33 16.25
CA TYR A 259 -18.54 8.43 15.39
C TYR A 259 -18.72 7.03 15.98
N PHE A 260 -17.67 6.44 16.55
CA PHE A 260 -17.77 5.13 17.20
C PHE A 260 -18.64 5.17 18.47
N LYS A 261 -18.57 6.24 19.26
CA LYS A 261 -19.43 6.41 20.45
C LYS A 261 -20.90 6.57 20.07
N ASP A 262 -21.20 7.34 19.04
CA ASP A 262 -22.57 7.52 18.55
C ASP A 262 -23.13 6.22 17.99
N SER A 263 -22.33 5.50 17.19
CA SER A 263 -22.68 4.16 16.70
C SER A 263 -22.99 3.20 17.84
N LEU A 264 -22.12 3.14 18.86
CA LEU A 264 -22.31 2.30 20.04
C LEU A 264 -23.59 2.66 20.81
N GLN A 265 -23.89 3.95 20.95
CA GLN A 265 -25.09 4.41 21.65
C GLN A 265 -26.37 4.00 20.92
N ILE A 266 -26.41 4.13 19.60
CA ILE A 266 -27.55 3.67 18.79
C ILE A 266 -27.69 2.15 18.88
N ALA A 267 -26.58 1.41 18.80
CA ALA A 267 -26.56 -0.04 18.91
C ALA A 267 -27.09 -0.53 20.27
N ARG A 268 -26.72 0.14 21.37
CA ARG A 268 -27.26 -0.11 22.72
C ARG A 268 -28.76 0.14 22.79
N ASN A 269 -29.22 1.28 22.28
CA ASN A 269 -30.64 1.64 22.27
C ASN A 269 -31.52 0.64 21.50
N LYS A 270 -30.94 -0.06 20.52
CA LYS A 270 -31.62 -1.09 19.71
C LYS A 270 -31.31 -2.52 20.16
N ASN A 271 -30.54 -2.70 21.22
CA ASN A 271 -30.07 -3.99 21.69
C ASN A 271 -29.38 -4.84 20.60
N ASN A 272 -28.68 -4.18 19.66
CA ASN A 272 -27.94 -4.87 18.60
C ASN A 272 -26.54 -5.23 19.12
N GLN A 273 -26.39 -6.46 19.62
CA GLN A 273 -25.16 -6.94 20.24
C GLN A 273 -23.98 -7.00 19.25
N PHE A 274 -24.21 -7.41 17.99
CA PHE A 274 -23.14 -7.42 16.97
C PHE A 274 -22.63 -6.01 16.66
N ALA A 275 -23.52 -5.03 16.53
CA ALA A 275 -23.12 -3.64 16.31
C ALA A 275 -22.39 -3.05 17.53
N GLN A 276 -22.85 -3.35 18.75
CA GLN A 276 -22.14 -2.94 19.97
C GLN A 276 -20.73 -3.51 20.02
N MET A 277 -20.57 -4.81 19.70
CA MET A 277 -19.27 -5.48 19.64
C MET A 277 -18.33 -4.79 18.65
N ARG A 278 -18.82 -4.48 17.44
CA ARG A 278 -18.05 -3.80 16.41
C ARG A 278 -17.53 -2.44 16.89
N SER A 279 -18.42 -1.58 17.39
CA SER A 279 -18.03 -0.25 17.86
C SER A 279 -17.08 -0.31 19.06
N LEU A 280 -17.31 -1.23 20.01
CA LEU A 280 -16.43 -1.38 21.17
C LEU A 280 -15.01 -1.82 20.78
N ARG A 281 -14.86 -2.75 19.82
CA ARG A 281 -13.55 -3.17 19.31
C ARG A 281 -12.77 -2.00 18.71
N HIS A 282 -13.43 -1.19 17.88
CA HIS A 282 -12.80 0.01 17.31
C HIS A 282 -12.41 1.03 18.39
N LEU A 283 -13.26 1.24 19.41
CA LEU A 283 -12.93 2.11 20.54
C LEU A 283 -11.72 1.62 21.33
N ILE A 284 -11.62 0.32 21.62
CA ILE A 284 -10.46 -0.27 22.31
C ILE A 284 -9.17 -0.01 21.54
N ASN A 285 -9.17 -0.28 20.23
CA ASN A 285 -8.01 -0.04 19.37
C ASN A 285 -7.59 1.44 19.40
N LEU A 286 -8.56 2.34 19.28
CA LEU A 286 -8.32 3.77 19.27
C LEU A 286 -7.78 4.27 20.61
N TYR A 287 -8.36 3.87 21.74
CA TYR A 287 -7.89 4.25 23.07
C TYR A 287 -6.44 3.81 23.34
N TYR A 288 -6.06 2.60 22.93
CA TYR A 288 -4.67 2.15 23.05
C TYR A 288 -3.72 2.95 22.15
N ARG A 289 -4.18 3.33 20.95
CA ARG A 289 -3.39 4.17 20.04
C ARG A 289 -3.14 5.57 20.62
N TYR A 290 -4.14 6.21 21.21
CA TYR A 290 -3.96 7.49 21.91
C TYR A 290 -2.86 7.42 22.96
N GLU A 291 -2.86 6.36 23.76
CA GLU A 291 -1.85 6.17 24.82
C GLU A 291 -0.45 5.95 24.23
N ALA A 292 -0.33 5.21 23.12
CA ALA A 292 0.95 5.04 22.42
C ALA A 292 1.50 6.38 21.86
N ILE A 293 0.63 7.21 21.27
CA ILE A 293 1.04 8.52 20.74
C ILE A 293 1.44 9.46 21.89
N ARG A 294 0.70 9.44 23.00
CA ARG A 294 1.05 10.20 24.20
C ARG A 294 2.43 9.83 24.73
N GLN A 295 2.68 8.54 24.90
CA GLN A 295 3.96 8.02 25.38
C GLN A 295 5.12 8.41 24.46
N ARG A 296 4.90 8.38 23.14
CA ARG A 296 5.89 8.86 22.16
C ARG A 296 6.14 10.36 22.25
N ALA A 297 5.09 11.16 22.40
CA ALA A 297 5.24 12.60 22.54
C ALA A 297 6.00 12.96 23.83
N GLU A 298 5.69 12.27 24.94
CA GLU A 298 6.39 12.41 26.23
C GLU A 298 7.88 12.02 26.13
N SER A 299 8.21 10.92 25.46
CA SER A 299 9.61 10.48 25.31
C SER A 299 10.47 11.40 24.44
N ARG A 300 9.82 12.29 23.68
CA ARG A 300 10.47 13.27 22.79
C ARG A 300 10.33 14.72 23.27
N GLU A 301 9.84 14.92 24.49
CA GLU A 301 9.64 16.25 25.07
C GLU A 301 8.75 17.16 24.22
N LEU A 302 7.82 16.59 23.43
CA LEU A 302 6.81 17.35 22.69
C LEU A 302 5.74 17.89 23.65
N ASP A 303 5.26 19.12 23.40
CA ASP A 303 4.20 19.72 24.22
C ASP A 303 2.85 19.03 23.95
N LEU A 304 2.40 18.20 24.90
CA LEU A 304 1.13 17.48 24.84
C LEU A 304 -0.10 18.40 24.81
N SER A 305 0.00 19.61 25.35
CA SER A 305 -1.13 20.54 25.41
C SER A 305 -1.56 21.01 24.02
N GLU A 306 -0.64 20.96 23.05
CA GLU A 306 -0.90 21.30 21.67
C GLU A 306 -1.47 20.14 20.84
N LEU A 307 -1.36 18.89 21.32
CA LEU A 307 -1.80 17.70 20.60
C LEU A 307 -3.26 17.30 20.89
N SER A 308 -3.95 18.01 21.80
CA SER A 308 -5.35 17.74 22.17
C SER A 308 -5.65 16.28 22.54
N ILE A 309 -4.68 15.57 23.12
CA ILE A 309 -4.79 14.16 23.50
C ILE A 309 -5.76 14.02 24.69
N LEU A 310 -6.72 13.11 24.58
CA LEU A 310 -7.71 12.86 25.63
C LEU A 310 -7.06 12.30 26.91
N PRO A 311 -7.46 12.78 28.10
CA PRO A 311 -7.01 12.20 29.36
C PRO A 311 -7.71 10.86 29.65
N ASN A 312 -7.04 9.94 30.36
CA ASN A 312 -7.57 8.68 30.91
C ASN A 312 -8.00 7.59 29.89
N THR A 313 -7.48 7.61 28.67
CA THR A 313 -7.80 6.62 27.62
C THR A 313 -7.54 5.16 28.03
N THR A 314 -6.54 4.89 28.88
CA THR A 314 -6.28 3.53 29.42
C THR A 314 -7.48 2.98 30.23
N GLN A 315 -8.11 3.82 31.06
CA GLN A 315 -9.26 3.39 31.85
C GLN A 315 -10.47 3.13 30.95
N ASP A 316 -10.67 3.96 29.93
CA ASP A 316 -11.74 3.78 28.94
C ASP A 316 -11.54 2.51 28.11
N ALA A 317 -10.29 2.19 27.74
CA ALA A 317 -9.94 0.94 27.07
C ALA A 317 -10.28 -0.28 27.93
N GLU A 318 -9.95 -0.26 29.23
CA GLU A 318 -10.28 -1.36 30.15
C GLU A 318 -11.79 -1.55 30.33
N VAL A 319 -12.56 -0.46 30.42
CA VAL A 319 -14.03 -0.51 30.51
C VAL A 319 -14.62 -1.10 29.24
N ALA A 320 -14.19 -0.62 28.07
CA ALA A 320 -14.64 -1.13 26.77
C ALA A 320 -14.25 -2.60 26.58
N LEU A 321 -13.05 -2.99 27.00
CA LEU A 321 -12.56 -4.37 26.94
C LEU A 321 -13.41 -5.31 27.79
N LYS A 322 -13.72 -4.92 29.03
CA LYS A 322 -14.59 -5.71 29.91
C LYS A 322 -15.98 -5.92 29.29
N GLN A 323 -16.60 -4.85 28.79
CA GLN A 323 -17.91 -4.93 28.14
C GLN A 323 -17.87 -5.84 26.90
N THR A 324 -16.78 -5.75 26.14
CA THR A 324 -16.55 -6.58 24.95
C THR A 324 -16.45 -8.06 25.31
N LEU A 325 -15.67 -8.42 26.34
CA LEU A 325 -15.55 -9.82 26.78
C LEU A 325 -16.88 -10.40 27.28
N GLU A 326 -17.67 -9.61 28.01
CA GLU A 326 -19.02 -10.01 28.46
C GLU A 326 -19.96 -10.24 27.27
N LEU A 327 -19.92 -9.36 26.28
CA LEU A 327 -20.74 -9.46 25.08
C LEU A 327 -20.34 -10.64 24.19
N LEU A 328 -19.03 -10.92 24.09
CA LEU A 328 -18.49 -12.04 23.30
C LEU A 328 -19.06 -13.38 23.76
N GLN A 329 -19.24 -13.57 25.08
CA GLN A 329 -19.83 -14.77 25.65
C GLN A 329 -21.31 -14.96 25.29
N GLN A 330 -22.03 -13.86 25.02
CA GLN A 330 -23.47 -13.86 24.73
C GLN A 330 -23.78 -14.01 23.24
N LEU A 331 -22.84 -13.65 22.36
CA LEU A 331 -23.04 -13.74 20.92
C LEU A 331 -23.14 -15.20 20.46
N PRO A 332 -24.03 -15.51 19.49
CA PRO A 332 -24.06 -16.82 18.86
C PRO A 332 -22.79 -17.07 18.05
N ASP A 333 -22.48 -18.35 17.88
CA ASP A 333 -21.32 -18.80 17.13
C ASP A 333 -21.41 -18.32 15.67
N SER A 334 -20.41 -17.56 15.25
CA SER A 334 -20.33 -16.91 13.94
C SER A 334 -18.88 -16.54 13.64
N GLN A 335 -18.57 -16.30 12.37
CA GLN A 335 -17.27 -15.78 11.95
C GLN A 335 -16.91 -14.48 12.71
N ASP A 336 -17.87 -13.57 12.89
CA ASP A 336 -17.68 -12.30 13.61
C ASP A 336 -17.16 -12.53 15.05
N LYS A 337 -17.70 -13.55 15.73
CA LYS A 337 -17.32 -13.92 17.09
C LYS A 337 -15.90 -14.52 17.13
N VAL A 338 -15.55 -15.35 16.14
CA VAL A 338 -14.20 -15.93 16.01
C VAL A 338 -13.16 -14.84 15.85
N TYR A 339 -13.32 -13.95 14.87
CA TYR A 339 -12.35 -12.87 14.64
C TYR A 339 -12.30 -11.85 15.78
N ALA A 340 -13.42 -11.58 16.45
CA ALA A 340 -13.40 -10.77 17.67
C ALA A 340 -12.55 -11.43 18.77
N ALA A 341 -12.70 -12.75 18.99
CA ALA A 341 -11.88 -13.47 19.97
C ALA A 341 -10.38 -13.44 19.62
N ILE A 342 -10.04 -13.62 18.34
CA ILE A 342 -8.66 -13.54 17.84
C ILE A 342 -8.08 -12.14 18.09
N GLU A 343 -8.78 -11.07 17.69
CA GLU A 343 -8.32 -9.69 17.89
C GLU A 343 -8.07 -9.39 19.37
N LEU A 344 -9.01 -9.74 20.25
CA LEU A 344 -8.89 -9.51 21.69
C LEU A 344 -7.72 -10.29 22.30
N ALA A 345 -7.50 -11.53 21.86
CA ALA A 345 -6.37 -12.35 22.32
C ALA A 345 -5.00 -11.80 21.88
N LYS A 346 -4.96 -11.01 20.81
CA LYS A 346 -3.76 -10.36 20.27
C LYS A 346 -3.50 -8.98 20.87
N LEU A 347 -4.44 -8.39 21.61
CA LEU A 347 -4.28 -7.05 22.17
C LEU A 347 -2.98 -6.92 22.98
N LYS A 348 -2.16 -5.94 22.58
CA LYS A 348 -0.89 -5.58 23.21
C LYS A 348 -1.09 -4.31 24.05
N PRO A 349 -0.34 -4.13 25.16
CA PRO A 349 -0.30 -2.85 25.84
C PRO A 349 0.29 -1.80 24.90
N PRO A 350 -0.06 -0.51 25.08
CA PRO A 350 0.61 0.57 24.39
C PRO A 350 2.09 0.55 24.80
N THR A 351 2.99 0.34 23.84
CA THR A 351 4.43 0.31 24.07
C THR A 351 5.11 1.52 23.44
N LEU A 352 6.07 2.09 24.19
CA LEU A 352 6.90 3.26 23.87
C LEU A 352 7.79 3.16 22.61
N VAL A 353 7.78 2.04 21.89
CA VAL A 353 8.79 1.77 20.86
C VAL A 353 8.15 1.38 19.53
N ASP A 354 8.39 2.27 18.58
CA ASP A 354 8.23 2.21 17.13
C ASP A 354 6.86 1.84 16.55
N ALA A 355 6.40 2.72 15.66
CA ALA A 355 5.45 2.43 14.58
C ALA A 355 5.98 1.39 13.56
N THR A 356 7.05 0.65 13.91
CA THR A 356 7.65 -0.52 13.24
C THR A 356 7.57 -1.77 14.11
N SER A 357 6.83 -1.74 15.23
CA SER A 357 6.66 -2.90 16.12
C SER A 357 5.96 -4.05 15.38
N GLN A 358 6.77 -4.88 14.73
CA GLN A 358 6.39 -6.11 14.04
C GLN A 358 5.34 -6.85 14.89
N PRO A 359 4.09 -7.03 14.42
CA PRO A 359 3.04 -7.71 15.19
C PRO A 359 3.45 -9.13 15.63
N ASN A 360 4.40 -9.72 14.92
CA ASN A 360 4.91 -11.07 15.15
C ASN A 360 6.09 -11.14 16.14
N ARG A 361 6.53 -10.01 16.72
CA ARG A 361 7.43 -10.03 17.88
C ARG A 361 6.66 -10.32 19.15
N CYS A 362 7.24 -11.22 19.95
CA CYS A 362 6.72 -11.60 21.24
C CYS A 362 6.78 -10.45 22.24
N SER A 363 5.63 -9.80 22.41
CA SER A 363 5.41 -8.75 23.40
C SER A 363 4.43 -9.23 24.46
N LYS A 364 4.42 -8.54 25.61
CA LYS A 364 3.42 -8.78 26.65
C LYS A 364 2.02 -8.56 26.04
N ARG A 365 1.07 -9.46 26.28
CA ARG A 365 -0.33 -9.32 25.85
C ARG A 365 -1.17 -8.76 27.00
N GLN A 366 -2.17 -7.93 26.68
CA GLN A 366 -3.09 -7.37 27.67
C GLN A 366 -3.89 -8.49 28.36
N LEU A 367 -4.37 -9.46 27.59
CA LEU A 367 -5.15 -10.60 28.07
C LEU A 367 -4.33 -11.89 28.21
N ALA A 368 -3.04 -11.82 28.58
CA ALA A 368 -2.14 -12.99 28.58
C ALA A 368 -2.71 -14.25 29.28
N ALA A 369 -3.46 -14.09 30.38
CA ALA A 369 -4.07 -15.19 31.12
C ALA A 369 -5.33 -15.78 30.46
N GLN A 370 -6.03 -15.02 29.60
CA GLN A 370 -7.28 -15.43 28.94
C GLN A 370 -7.11 -15.69 27.44
N ALA A 371 -6.01 -15.22 26.84
CA ALA A 371 -5.75 -15.29 25.40
C ALA A 371 -5.80 -16.73 24.86
N GLU A 372 -5.21 -17.68 25.58
CA GLU A 372 -5.25 -19.10 25.20
C GLU A 372 -6.68 -19.64 25.17
N THR A 373 -7.48 -19.35 26.20
CA THR A 373 -8.88 -19.77 26.28
C THR A 373 -9.72 -19.15 25.17
N LEU A 374 -9.55 -17.86 24.89
CA LEU A 374 -10.24 -17.17 23.79
C LEU A 374 -9.90 -17.80 22.44
N LEU A 375 -8.62 -18.11 22.20
CA LEU A 375 -8.18 -18.71 20.94
C LEU A 375 -8.63 -20.18 20.81
N GLN A 376 -8.60 -20.97 21.88
CA GLN A 376 -9.14 -22.34 21.87
C GLN A 376 -10.65 -22.35 21.56
N GLN A 377 -11.40 -21.41 22.14
CA GLN A 377 -12.81 -21.21 21.80
C GLN A 377 -12.98 -20.81 20.33
N ALA A 378 -12.14 -19.88 19.83
CA ALA A 378 -12.16 -19.46 18.44
C ALA A 378 -11.93 -20.64 17.47
N VAL A 379 -10.94 -21.51 17.75
CA VAL A 379 -10.71 -22.75 16.98
C VAL A 379 -11.94 -23.65 17.00
N SER A 380 -12.49 -23.93 18.18
CA SER A 380 -13.65 -24.82 18.30
C SER A 380 -14.88 -24.29 17.56
N ILE A 381 -15.13 -22.98 17.63
CA ILE A 381 -16.22 -22.35 16.89
C ILE A 381 -15.96 -22.45 15.39
N ALA A 382 -14.76 -22.10 14.92
CA ALA A 382 -14.41 -22.16 13.50
C ALA A 382 -14.56 -23.57 12.91
N GLN A 383 -14.13 -24.61 13.65
CA GLN A 383 -14.32 -26.02 13.28
C GLN A 383 -15.80 -26.40 13.17
N ASN A 384 -16.62 -25.99 14.13
CA ASN A 384 -18.07 -26.25 14.11
C ASN A 384 -18.74 -25.57 12.91
N LEU A 385 -18.30 -24.37 12.56
CA LEU A 385 -18.76 -23.60 11.40
C LEU A 385 -18.19 -24.12 10.07
N LYS A 386 -17.15 -24.97 10.12
CA LYS A 386 -16.34 -25.40 8.97
C LYS A 386 -15.68 -24.22 8.23
N ASN A 387 -15.28 -23.21 8.98
CA ASN A 387 -14.62 -22.02 8.45
C ASN A 387 -13.10 -22.20 8.52
N TYR A 388 -12.52 -22.75 7.45
CA TYR A 388 -11.09 -23.05 7.36
C TYR A 388 -10.21 -21.80 7.50
N ARG A 389 -10.64 -20.66 6.94
CA ARG A 389 -9.89 -19.41 7.05
C ARG A 389 -9.80 -18.96 8.51
N ALA A 390 -10.93 -18.86 9.20
CA ALA A 390 -10.96 -18.42 10.59
C ALA A 390 -10.29 -19.43 11.54
N GLU A 391 -10.41 -20.73 11.25
CA GLU A 391 -9.70 -21.80 11.98
C GLU A 391 -8.19 -21.66 11.85
N SER A 392 -7.68 -21.45 10.63
CA SER A 392 -6.25 -21.26 10.38
C SER A 392 -5.70 -20.06 11.16
N PHE A 393 -6.39 -18.91 11.13
CA PHE A 393 -5.98 -17.74 11.93
C PHE A 393 -5.98 -18.01 13.44
N ALA A 394 -7.00 -18.70 13.97
CA ALA A 394 -7.05 -19.02 15.40
C ALA A 394 -5.92 -19.98 15.81
N LEU A 395 -5.62 -20.99 14.98
CA LEU A 395 -4.54 -21.95 15.20
C LEU A 395 -3.16 -21.27 15.11
N GLY A 396 -2.95 -20.42 14.11
CA GLY A 396 -1.70 -19.70 13.93
C GLY A 396 -1.39 -18.81 15.13
N GLU A 397 -2.40 -18.10 15.65
CA GLU A 397 -2.27 -17.27 16.84
C GLU A 397 -2.07 -18.05 18.14
N LEU A 398 -2.61 -19.28 18.25
CA LEU A 398 -2.24 -20.21 19.32
C LEU A 398 -0.76 -20.58 19.19
N GLY A 399 -0.32 -20.96 17.99
CA GLY A 399 1.08 -21.24 17.72
C GLY A 399 1.98 -20.08 18.15
N HIS A 400 1.60 -18.84 17.82
CA HIS A 400 2.37 -17.64 18.16
C HIS A 400 2.35 -17.38 19.68
N LEU A 401 1.24 -17.70 20.36
CA LEU A 401 1.19 -17.62 21.82
C LEU A 401 2.19 -18.59 22.49
N TYR A 402 2.31 -19.82 21.99
CA TYR A 402 3.30 -20.79 22.49
C TYR A 402 4.72 -20.45 22.06
N GLU A 403 4.91 -19.90 20.84
CA GLU A 403 6.20 -19.36 20.37
C GLU A 403 6.71 -18.32 21.38
N CYS A 404 5.86 -17.40 21.80
CA CYS A 404 6.21 -16.37 22.79
C CYS A 404 6.42 -16.89 24.22
N ARG A 405 5.94 -18.09 24.53
CA ARG A 405 6.25 -18.80 25.77
C ARG A 405 7.51 -19.66 25.63
N GLN A 406 8.14 -19.67 24.46
CA GLN A 406 9.28 -20.51 24.10
C GLN A 406 8.98 -22.02 24.18
N ASP A 407 7.70 -22.41 24.13
CA ASP A 407 7.28 -23.80 23.98
C ASP A 407 7.21 -24.13 22.49
N TYR A 408 8.40 -24.27 21.90
CA TYR A 408 8.54 -24.41 20.45
C TYR A 408 7.95 -25.71 19.89
N GLN A 409 7.78 -26.73 20.73
CA GLN A 409 7.13 -27.97 20.30
C GLN A 409 5.64 -27.69 20.04
N GLN A 410 4.92 -27.17 21.05
CA GLN A 410 3.51 -26.85 20.90
C GLN A 410 3.28 -25.74 19.88
N ALA A 411 4.17 -24.74 19.84
CA ALA A 411 4.13 -23.68 18.85
C ALA A 411 4.14 -24.25 17.44
N LEU A 412 5.06 -25.17 17.14
CA LEU A 412 5.17 -25.79 15.81
C LEU A 412 3.97 -26.68 15.50
N GLU A 413 3.46 -27.44 16.47
CA GLU A 413 2.27 -28.28 16.28
C GLU A 413 1.04 -27.46 15.85
N PHE A 414 0.75 -26.35 16.55
CA PHE A 414 -0.35 -25.46 16.16
C PHE A 414 -0.08 -24.72 14.85
N THR A 415 1.17 -24.29 14.61
CA THR A 415 1.55 -23.63 13.35
C THR A 415 1.35 -24.55 12.15
N GLN A 416 1.73 -25.82 12.26
CA GLN A 416 1.54 -26.81 11.20
C GLN A 416 0.06 -27.15 10.97
N GLN A 417 -0.75 -27.20 12.03
CA GLN A 417 -2.20 -27.33 11.89
C GLN A 417 -2.80 -26.13 11.16
N ALA A 418 -2.33 -24.91 11.46
CA ALA A 418 -2.77 -23.69 10.77
C ALA A 418 -2.41 -23.72 9.27
N GLN A 419 -1.18 -24.12 8.93
CA GLN A 419 -0.73 -24.31 7.55
C GLN A 419 -1.59 -25.34 6.80
N TRP A 420 -1.80 -26.52 7.41
CA TRP A 420 -2.60 -27.58 6.80
C TRP A 420 -4.05 -27.12 6.56
N THR A 421 -4.62 -26.39 7.51
CA THR A 421 -5.98 -25.85 7.42
C THR A 421 -6.10 -24.79 6.32
N ALA A 422 -5.11 -23.90 6.20
CA ALA A 422 -5.04 -22.91 5.12
C ALA A 422 -4.95 -23.56 3.74
N ASP A 423 -4.21 -24.66 3.62
CA ASP A 423 -4.02 -25.41 2.37
C ASP A 423 -5.28 -26.18 1.92
N GLN A 424 -6.27 -26.40 2.81
CA GLN A 424 -7.51 -27.10 2.45
C GLN A 424 -8.50 -26.26 1.63
N ASN A 425 -8.36 -24.93 1.60
CA ASN A 425 -9.31 -24.05 0.94
C ASN A 425 -8.61 -22.82 0.33
N ILE A 426 -8.91 -22.50 -0.93
CA ILE A 426 -8.31 -21.37 -1.64
C ILE A 426 -8.53 -20.05 -0.91
N SER A 427 -9.69 -19.86 -0.28
CA SER A 427 -10.03 -18.65 0.47
C SER A 427 -9.26 -18.49 1.79
N ALA A 428 -8.49 -19.50 2.21
CA ALA A 428 -7.69 -19.48 3.44
C ALA A 428 -6.18 -19.36 3.18
N GLN A 429 -5.77 -19.37 1.91
CA GLN A 429 -4.35 -19.26 1.51
C GLN A 429 -3.72 -17.93 1.89
N ASP A 430 -4.55 -16.89 2.10
CA ASP A 430 -4.13 -15.57 2.60
C ASP A 430 -3.39 -15.62 3.95
N SER A 431 -3.64 -16.65 4.75
CA SER A 431 -2.97 -16.86 6.03
C SER A 431 -1.72 -17.74 5.95
N LEU A 432 -1.52 -18.49 4.85
CA LEU A 432 -0.52 -19.56 4.77
C LEU A 432 0.92 -19.06 4.94
N TYR A 433 1.28 -17.98 4.23
CA TYR A 433 2.63 -17.42 4.28
C TYR A 433 3.01 -16.94 5.69
N LEU A 434 2.05 -16.49 6.49
CA LEU A 434 2.27 -16.06 7.88
C LEU A 434 2.70 -17.24 8.75
N TRP A 435 2.06 -18.40 8.55
CA TRP A 435 2.36 -19.60 9.31
C TRP A 435 3.63 -20.28 8.80
N GLU A 436 3.94 -20.20 7.52
CA GLU A 436 5.25 -20.59 6.96
C GLU A 436 6.38 -19.74 7.56
N TRP A 437 6.19 -18.42 7.64
CA TRP A 437 7.13 -17.52 8.31
C TRP A 437 7.27 -17.83 9.79
N GLN A 438 6.17 -18.06 10.51
CA GLN A 438 6.18 -18.45 11.91
C GLN A 438 6.93 -19.76 12.16
N ALA A 439 6.71 -20.78 11.32
CA ALA A 439 7.49 -22.01 11.39
C ALA A 439 9.00 -21.73 11.22
N GLY A 440 9.35 -20.80 10.32
CA GLY A 440 10.73 -20.33 10.12
C GLY A 440 11.33 -19.74 11.39
N ARG A 441 10.64 -18.83 12.08
CA ARG A 441 11.10 -18.27 13.35
C ARG A 441 11.27 -19.34 14.44
N ILE A 442 10.36 -20.30 14.50
CA ILE A 442 10.44 -21.43 15.44
C ILE A 442 11.66 -22.32 15.12
N PHE A 443 11.89 -22.65 13.84
CA PHE A 443 13.07 -23.44 13.43
C PHE A 443 14.37 -22.69 13.71
N GLN A 444 14.39 -21.37 13.48
CA GLN A 444 15.53 -20.52 13.76
C GLN A 444 15.87 -20.54 15.25
N ALA A 445 14.87 -20.40 16.13
CA ALA A 445 15.04 -20.49 17.58
C ALA A 445 15.52 -21.89 18.05
N GLN A 446 15.24 -22.94 17.27
CA GLN A 446 15.72 -24.30 17.50
C GLN A 446 17.11 -24.59 16.89
N GLY A 447 17.71 -23.64 16.17
CA GLY A 447 19.00 -23.83 15.48
C GLY A 447 18.92 -24.72 14.22
N LYS A 448 17.73 -24.90 13.65
CA LYS A 448 17.48 -25.73 12.46
C LYS A 448 17.57 -24.91 11.18
N GLN A 449 18.79 -24.60 10.75
CA GLN A 449 19.05 -23.62 9.69
C GLN A 449 18.50 -24.03 8.31
N GLU A 450 18.63 -25.30 7.92
CA GLU A 450 18.12 -25.77 6.62
C GLU A 450 16.60 -25.74 6.54
N GLU A 451 15.92 -26.15 7.62
CA GLU A 451 14.46 -26.08 7.72
C GLU A 451 13.97 -24.63 7.76
N THR A 452 14.69 -23.75 8.46
CA THR A 452 14.42 -22.31 8.50
C THR A 452 14.39 -21.73 7.09
N ILE A 453 15.46 -21.92 6.31
CA ILE A 453 15.60 -21.32 4.99
C ILE A 453 14.68 -22.00 3.97
N ASN A 454 14.81 -23.32 3.77
CA ASN A 454 14.19 -24.00 2.62
C ASN A 454 12.75 -24.42 2.88
N ALA A 455 12.44 -24.87 4.10
CA ALA A 455 11.12 -25.44 4.43
C ALA A 455 10.14 -24.40 4.97
N ALA A 456 10.60 -23.18 5.29
CA ALA A 456 9.79 -22.13 5.88
C ALA A 456 9.91 -20.78 5.14
N TYR A 457 11.01 -20.03 5.29
CA TYR A 457 11.11 -18.68 4.73
C TYR A 457 11.00 -18.64 3.20
N GLN A 458 11.67 -19.54 2.49
CA GLN A 458 11.57 -19.63 1.02
C GLN A 458 10.13 -19.93 0.57
N ARG A 459 9.43 -20.80 1.29
CA ARG A 459 8.01 -21.10 1.02
C ARG A 459 7.12 -19.90 1.31
N ALA A 460 7.33 -19.22 2.44
CA ALA A 460 6.58 -18.03 2.81
C ALA A 460 6.69 -16.93 1.74
N ILE A 461 7.89 -16.69 1.21
CA ILE A 461 8.11 -15.73 0.11
C ILE A 461 7.41 -16.19 -1.17
N ALA A 462 7.52 -17.46 -1.54
CA ALA A 462 6.86 -18.00 -2.73
C ALA A 462 5.33 -17.87 -2.64
N THR A 463 4.74 -18.34 -1.53
CA THR A 463 3.31 -18.20 -1.24
C THR A 463 2.90 -16.73 -1.31
N LEU A 464 3.62 -15.84 -0.61
CA LEU A 464 3.32 -14.40 -0.62
C LEU A 464 3.36 -13.79 -2.02
N ASN A 465 4.32 -14.18 -2.85
CA ASN A 465 4.39 -13.70 -4.24
C ASN A 465 3.22 -14.19 -5.08
N ASP A 466 2.75 -15.42 -4.87
CA ASP A 466 1.61 -16.00 -5.61
C ASP A 466 0.28 -15.31 -5.28
N ILE A 467 0.09 -14.87 -4.03
CA ILE A 467 -1.16 -14.26 -3.56
C ILE A 467 -1.08 -12.73 -3.39
N ARG A 468 0.05 -12.11 -3.74
CA ARG A 468 0.35 -10.69 -3.45
C ARG A 468 -0.73 -9.75 -3.97
N ASP A 469 -1.12 -9.95 -5.23
CA ASP A 469 -2.09 -9.10 -5.93
C ASP A 469 -3.48 -9.18 -5.28
N GLU A 470 -3.82 -10.31 -4.66
CA GLU A 470 -5.09 -10.50 -3.95
C GLU A 470 -5.04 -9.94 -2.51
N LEU A 471 -3.87 -9.96 -1.87
CA LEU A 471 -3.66 -9.49 -0.49
C LEU A 471 -3.61 -7.97 -0.33
N LEU A 472 -2.95 -7.25 -1.25
CA LEU A 472 -2.75 -5.79 -1.15
C LEU A 472 -4.08 -5.01 -1.27
N ILE A 473 -5.07 -5.66 -1.87
CA ILE A 473 -6.40 -5.13 -2.13
C ILE A 473 -7.40 -5.53 -1.00
N ALA A 474 -7.11 -6.57 -0.22
CA ALA A 474 -7.95 -7.09 0.86
C ALA A 474 -7.89 -6.26 2.17
N GLU A 475 -8.92 -6.41 3.02
CA GLU A 475 -9.21 -5.57 4.19
C GLU A 475 -7.98 -5.17 5.04
N ARG A 476 -7.53 -3.92 4.88
CA ARG A 476 -6.51 -3.24 5.71
C ARG A 476 -6.85 -3.19 7.22
N ASP A 477 -8.11 -3.39 7.59
CA ASP A 477 -8.58 -3.26 8.98
C ASP A 477 -8.32 -4.48 9.87
N GLN A 478 -8.03 -5.67 9.33
CA GLN A 478 -7.90 -6.87 10.16
C GLN A 478 -6.54 -7.57 10.16
N GLN A 479 -5.62 -7.35 9.22
CA GLN A 479 -4.32 -8.04 9.32
C GLN A 479 -3.16 -7.57 8.44
N PHE A 480 -3.35 -6.62 7.54
CA PHE A 480 -2.38 -6.41 6.47
C PHE A 480 -1.94 -4.95 6.39
N ASP A 481 -0.88 -4.64 7.13
CA ASP A 481 0.01 -3.53 6.79
C ASP A 481 1.25 -4.14 6.13
N PHE A 482 1.62 -3.65 4.94
CA PHE A 482 2.88 -3.94 4.28
C PHE A 482 4.08 -3.85 5.26
N ARG A 483 4.03 -2.90 6.21
CA ARG A 483 5.05 -2.69 7.24
C ARG A 483 5.13 -3.81 8.27
N ASP A 484 4.03 -4.50 8.50
CA ASP A 484 3.86 -5.41 9.63
C ASP A 484 4.27 -6.85 9.31
N ALA A 485 4.12 -7.26 8.04
CA ALA A 485 4.42 -8.63 7.62
C ALA A 485 5.36 -8.72 6.41
N ILE A 486 5.09 -7.97 5.34
CA ILE A 486 5.82 -8.10 4.08
C ILE A 486 7.28 -7.65 4.25
N ASN A 487 7.49 -6.44 4.79
CA ASN A 487 8.83 -5.90 4.98
C ASN A 487 9.71 -6.75 5.94
N PRO A 488 9.26 -7.11 7.16
CA PRO A 488 9.99 -8.01 8.05
C PRO A 488 10.38 -9.35 7.43
N LEU A 489 9.42 -10.03 6.79
CA LEU A 489 9.65 -11.36 6.20
C LEU A 489 10.79 -11.33 5.16
N HIS A 490 10.75 -10.37 4.23
CA HIS A 490 11.79 -10.25 3.20
C HIS A 490 13.15 -9.92 3.80
N ARG A 491 13.22 -8.98 4.76
CA ARG A 491 14.49 -8.60 5.40
C ARG A 491 15.09 -9.74 6.22
N GLU A 492 14.28 -10.46 6.97
CA GLU A 492 14.71 -11.63 7.73
C GLU A 492 15.21 -12.76 6.81
N PHE A 493 14.52 -13.03 5.69
CA PHE A 493 14.99 -14.02 4.74
C PHE A 493 16.30 -13.61 4.06
N ALA A 494 16.40 -12.36 3.60
CA ALA A 494 17.63 -11.82 3.02
C ALA A 494 18.80 -11.90 4.02
N GLN A 495 18.56 -11.56 5.29
CA GLN A 495 19.57 -11.71 6.35
C GLN A 495 20.06 -13.15 6.47
N LEU A 496 19.15 -14.12 6.54
CA LEU A 496 19.50 -15.55 6.66
C LEU A 496 20.34 -16.04 5.47
N ARG A 497 20.03 -15.58 4.26
CA ARG A 497 20.79 -15.87 3.03
C ARG A 497 22.21 -15.29 3.10
N LEU A 498 22.33 -14.02 3.47
CA LEU A 498 23.63 -13.35 3.60
C LEU A 498 24.50 -14.01 4.67
N GLU A 499 23.93 -14.32 5.84
CA GLU A 499 24.61 -15.04 6.93
C GLU A 499 25.11 -16.41 6.49
N ARG A 500 24.33 -17.13 5.69
CA ARG A 500 24.76 -18.41 5.12
C ARG A 500 25.89 -18.23 4.12
N ALA A 501 25.87 -17.17 3.31
CA ALA A 501 26.95 -16.85 2.39
C ALA A 501 28.29 -16.63 3.12
N GLU A 502 28.30 -15.97 4.29
CA GLU A 502 29.52 -15.76 5.09
C GLU A 502 30.21 -17.05 5.53
N LEU A 503 29.47 -18.16 5.63
CA LEU A 503 29.99 -19.47 6.04
C LEU A 503 30.58 -20.27 4.87
N LEU A 504 30.39 -19.79 3.63
CA LEU A 504 30.81 -20.47 2.41
C LEU A 504 32.13 -19.89 1.89
N PRO A 505 32.95 -20.67 1.16
CA PRO A 505 34.16 -20.14 0.53
C PRO A 505 33.85 -19.03 -0.46
N ASP A 506 34.58 -17.91 -0.36
CA ASP A 506 34.44 -16.76 -1.25
C ASP A 506 34.49 -17.18 -2.73
N GLY A 507 33.48 -16.75 -3.50
CA GLY A 507 33.41 -17.01 -4.93
C GLY A 507 32.99 -18.43 -5.32
N SER A 508 32.66 -19.31 -4.37
CA SER A 508 32.04 -20.61 -4.67
C SER A 508 30.65 -20.46 -5.32
N GLN A 509 30.18 -21.48 -6.03
CA GLN A 509 28.87 -21.44 -6.69
C GLN A 509 27.73 -21.29 -5.67
N GLU A 510 27.84 -21.94 -4.52
CA GLU A 510 26.89 -21.85 -3.42
C GLU A 510 26.90 -20.44 -2.81
N TYR A 511 28.08 -19.83 -2.62
CA TYR A 511 28.20 -18.44 -2.15
C TYR A 511 27.47 -17.47 -3.09
N GLN A 512 27.69 -17.61 -4.40
CA GLN A 512 27.03 -16.77 -5.41
C GLN A 512 25.49 -16.93 -5.37
N LYS A 513 25.02 -18.16 -5.20
CA LYS A 513 23.59 -18.48 -5.13
C LYS A 513 22.90 -17.88 -3.90
N GLU A 514 23.56 -17.89 -2.74
CA GLU A 514 23.00 -17.28 -1.53
C GLU A 514 22.91 -15.75 -1.66
N LEU A 515 23.93 -15.10 -2.25
CA LEU A 515 23.89 -13.65 -2.53
C LEU A 515 22.80 -13.28 -3.52
N GLU A 516 22.67 -14.05 -4.61
CA GLU A 516 21.62 -13.86 -5.61
C GLU A 516 20.23 -13.97 -4.97
N SER A 517 19.97 -15.02 -4.18
CA SER A 517 18.69 -15.17 -3.50
C SER A 517 18.39 -14.07 -2.48
N ALA A 518 19.42 -13.54 -1.79
CA ALA A 518 19.26 -12.38 -0.92
C ALA A 518 18.86 -11.11 -1.70
N GLN A 519 19.48 -10.88 -2.86
CA GLN A 519 19.17 -9.74 -3.72
C GLN A 519 17.75 -9.85 -4.30
N GLU A 520 17.38 -11.00 -4.87
CA GLU A 520 16.02 -11.27 -5.41
C GLU A 520 14.94 -11.01 -4.34
N THR A 521 15.21 -11.46 -3.11
CA THR A 521 14.29 -11.22 -1.98
C THR A 521 14.10 -9.72 -1.72
N ILE A 522 15.19 -8.96 -1.69
CA ILE A 522 15.11 -7.51 -1.44
C ILE A 522 14.53 -6.75 -2.65
N ASP A 523 14.75 -7.21 -3.86
CA ASP A 523 14.17 -6.60 -5.06
C ASP A 523 12.65 -6.84 -5.12
N SER A 524 12.18 -8.04 -4.75
CA SER A 524 10.76 -8.31 -4.55
C SER A 524 10.13 -7.44 -3.46
N LEU A 525 10.87 -7.14 -2.39
CA LEU A 525 10.44 -6.19 -1.36
C LEU A 525 10.29 -4.78 -1.93
N LYS A 526 11.24 -4.30 -2.72
CA LYS A 526 11.19 -2.95 -3.32
C LYS A 526 10.03 -2.81 -4.31
N LEU A 527 9.70 -3.86 -5.06
CA LEU A 527 8.50 -3.89 -5.89
C LEU A 527 7.24 -3.68 -5.04
N ALA A 528 7.12 -4.40 -3.92
CA ALA A 528 6.01 -4.23 -3.00
C ALA A 528 6.00 -2.84 -2.33
N GLU A 529 7.17 -2.24 -2.05
CA GLU A 529 7.26 -0.84 -1.57
C GLU A 529 6.68 0.15 -2.59
N LEU A 530 6.97 -0.04 -3.89
CA LEU A 530 6.45 0.79 -4.97
C LEU A 530 4.94 0.62 -5.15
N GLN A 531 4.45 -0.62 -5.24
CA GLN A 531 3.01 -0.92 -5.31
C GLN A 531 2.26 -0.27 -4.13
N ASN A 532 2.79 -0.40 -2.92
CA ASN A 532 2.23 0.24 -1.73
C ASN A 532 2.30 1.78 -1.79
N TYR A 533 3.34 2.37 -2.38
CA TYR A 533 3.47 3.83 -2.49
C TYR A 533 2.41 4.43 -3.43
N PHE A 534 2.13 3.78 -4.57
CA PHE A 534 1.17 4.28 -5.56
C PHE A 534 -0.27 3.80 -5.34
N GLY A 535 -0.48 2.77 -4.49
CA GLY A 535 -1.78 2.17 -4.29
C GLY A 535 -2.36 1.52 -5.55
N ASP A 536 -1.49 1.10 -6.48
CA ASP A 536 -1.84 0.53 -7.79
C ASP A 536 -0.96 -0.68 -8.09
N ASP A 537 -1.58 -1.86 -8.10
CA ASP A 537 -0.89 -3.15 -8.19
C ASP A 537 -0.58 -3.55 -9.64
N CYS A 538 -1.36 -3.06 -10.62
CA CYS A 538 -1.20 -3.42 -12.04
C CYS A 538 -0.14 -2.59 -12.78
N ALA A 539 0.41 -1.55 -12.13
CA ALA A 539 1.27 -0.58 -12.79
C ALA A 539 2.74 -1.01 -12.93
N PHE A 540 3.18 -2.03 -12.18
CA PHE A 540 4.59 -2.41 -12.12
C PHE A 540 4.78 -3.88 -12.50
N ILE A 541 5.10 -4.13 -13.77
CA ILE A 541 5.45 -5.46 -14.26
C ILE A 541 6.97 -5.53 -14.43
N PRO A 542 7.66 -6.51 -13.81
CA PRO A 542 9.09 -6.73 -14.02
C PRO A 542 9.46 -6.87 -15.51
N PHE A 543 10.51 -6.17 -15.93
CA PHE A 543 11.11 -6.33 -17.25
C PHE A 543 12.00 -7.59 -17.26
N ASN A 544 11.37 -8.74 -17.52
CA ASN A 544 12.00 -10.07 -17.64
C ASN A 544 12.94 -10.49 -16.47
N PRO A 545 12.44 -11.28 -15.50
CA PRO A 545 13.15 -11.60 -14.26
C PRO A 545 14.43 -12.45 -14.42
N GLU A 546 14.68 -13.11 -15.55
CA GLU A 546 15.74 -14.13 -15.68
C GLU A 546 17.18 -13.59 -15.91
N ARG A 547 17.41 -12.26 -15.92
CA ARG A 547 18.61 -11.69 -16.59
C ARG A 547 19.48 -10.74 -15.78
N VAL A 548 19.37 -10.67 -14.46
CA VAL A 548 20.17 -9.76 -13.60
C VAL A 548 21.66 -9.71 -13.98
N ASP A 549 22.30 -10.86 -14.22
CA ASP A 549 23.71 -10.94 -14.60
C ASP A 549 24.01 -10.52 -16.06
N GLU A 550 23.03 -10.60 -16.96
CA GLU A 550 23.14 -10.10 -18.35
C GLU A 550 22.93 -8.58 -18.42
N LEU A 551 22.23 -7.98 -17.44
CA LEU A 551 22.03 -6.53 -17.34
C LEU A 551 23.34 -5.82 -16.93
N VAL A 552 24.26 -6.53 -16.27
CA VAL A 552 25.58 -6.02 -15.91
C VAL A 552 26.50 -6.10 -17.14
N GLY A 553 26.52 -5.03 -17.94
CA GLY A 553 27.42 -4.90 -19.09
C GLY A 553 28.90 -5.06 -18.70
N GLU A 554 29.77 -5.29 -19.69
CA GLU A 554 31.18 -5.69 -19.46
C GLU A 554 31.98 -4.74 -18.54
N ASN A 555 31.62 -3.45 -18.47
CA ASN A 555 32.32 -2.43 -17.67
C ASN A 555 31.41 -1.79 -16.59
N THR A 556 30.37 -2.49 -16.13
CA THR A 556 29.42 -1.99 -15.11
C THR A 556 29.52 -2.79 -13.82
N ALA A 557 29.47 -2.12 -12.67
CA ALA A 557 29.28 -2.77 -11.37
C ALA A 557 28.01 -2.26 -10.70
N VAL A 558 27.25 -3.17 -10.09
CA VAL A 558 25.99 -2.84 -9.41
C VAL A 558 26.17 -3.01 -7.90
N PHE A 559 25.95 -1.92 -7.15
CA PHE A 559 26.01 -1.88 -5.70
C PHE A 559 24.60 -1.94 -5.13
N SER A 560 24.26 -3.03 -4.46
CA SER A 560 22.99 -3.22 -3.75
C SER A 560 23.23 -3.09 -2.26
N SER A 561 22.61 -2.09 -1.62
CA SER A 561 22.63 -1.98 -0.16
C SER A 561 21.41 -2.67 0.44
N ILE A 562 21.59 -3.37 1.55
CA ILE A 562 20.51 -4.05 2.29
C ILE A 562 20.64 -3.68 3.76
N ILE A 563 19.75 -2.82 4.25
CA ILE A 563 19.74 -2.37 5.65
C ILE A 563 19.01 -3.42 6.50
N LEU A 564 19.70 -4.02 7.46
CA LEU A 564 19.13 -4.93 8.43
C LEU A 564 19.03 -4.24 9.80
N GLY A 565 18.49 -4.93 10.80
CA GLY A 565 18.22 -4.34 12.12
C GLY A 565 19.46 -3.73 12.78
N ASP A 566 20.59 -4.44 12.74
CA ASP A 566 21.83 -4.12 13.45
C ASP A 566 23.05 -3.85 12.53
N ARG A 567 22.96 -4.20 11.25
CA ARG A 567 24.04 -4.04 10.26
C ARG A 567 23.50 -3.77 8.87
N THR A 568 24.35 -3.29 7.96
CA THR A 568 23.98 -3.10 6.54
C THR A 568 24.92 -3.91 5.66
N ALA A 569 24.37 -4.71 4.74
CA ALA A 569 25.15 -5.41 3.73
C ALA A 569 25.30 -4.57 2.46
N ILE A 570 26.49 -4.58 1.86
CA ILE A 570 26.73 -4.09 0.51
C ILE A 570 27.09 -5.29 -0.36
N VAL A 571 26.19 -5.64 -1.29
CA VAL A 571 26.40 -6.68 -2.29
C VAL A 571 26.77 -6.02 -3.61
N VAL A 572 27.97 -6.30 -4.11
CA VAL A 572 28.45 -5.78 -5.40
C VAL A 572 28.40 -6.88 -6.44
N SER A 573 27.63 -6.66 -7.50
CA SER A 573 27.57 -7.52 -8.68
C SER A 573 28.52 -6.97 -9.74
N LEU A 574 29.52 -7.76 -10.10
CA LEU A 574 30.53 -7.46 -11.11
C LEU A 574 30.17 -8.16 -12.43
N PRO A 575 30.78 -7.74 -13.56
CA PRO A 575 30.58 -8.39 -14.85
C PRO A 575 30.82 -9.90 -14.79
N LYS A 576 30.07 -10.65 -15.61
CA LYS A 576 30.08 -12.13 -15.67
C LYS A 576 29.51 -12.82 -14.42
N GLY A 577 28.63 -12.13 -13.68
CA GLY A 577 27.85 -12.70 -12.58
C GLY A 577 28.62 -12.90 -11.27
N LYS A 578 29.86 -12.38 -11.14
CA LYS A 578 30.62 -12.48 -9.89
C LYS A 578 30.09 -11.47 -8.87
N LYS A 579 29.59 -11.94 -7.75
CA LYS A 579 29.12 -11.11 -6.63
C LYS A 579 30.11 -11.14 -5.46
N ARG A 580 30.20 -10.03 -4.72
CA ARG A 580 30.99 -9.86 -3.49
C ARG A 580 30.11 -9.21 -2.42
N LEU A 581 30.29 -9.62 -1.17
CA LEU A 581 29.59 -9.10 0.00
C LEU A 581 30.60 -8.46 0.94
N GLU A 582 30.27 -7.27 1.46
CA GLU A 582 30.95 -6.66 2.61
C GLU A 582 29.90 -6.09 3.57
N TRP A 583 30.19 -6.14 4.88
CA TRP A 583 29.33 -5.57 5.92
C TRP A 583 29.79 -4.19 6.34
N LEU A 584 28.81 -3.30 6.48
CA LEU A 584 28.97 -2.03 7.15
C LEU A 584 28.79 -2.23 8.65
N GLU A 585 29.90 -2.24 9.38
CA GLU A 585 29.97 -2.34 10.85
C GLU A 585 29.56 -1.02 11.54
N ILE A 586 28.34 -0.57 11.26
CA ILE A 586 27.74 0.63 11.82
C ILE A 586 26.25 0.40 12.09
N GLU A 587 25.82 0.80 13.28
CA GLU A 587 24.42 0.77 13.67
C GLU A 587 23.58 1.67 12.75
N SER A 588 22.40 1.18 12.35
CA SER A 588 21.50 1.85 11.40
C SER A 588 21.14 3.29 11.79
N GLN A 589 20.97 3.60 13.08
CA GLN A 589 20.71 4.97 13.54
C GLN A 589 21.92 5.88 13.31
N LYS A 590 23.12 5.40 13.66
CA LYS A 590 24.36 6.16 13.49
C LYS A 590 24.70 6.37 12.02
N LEU A 591 24.44 5.36 11.17
CA LEU A 591 24.55 5.49 9.71
C LEU A 591 23.60 6.58 9.19
N ARG A 592 22.34 6.59 9.65
CA ARG A 592 21.36 7.62 9.29
C ARG A 592 21.83 9.02 9.72
N GLU A 593 22.38 9.17 10.92
CA GLU A 593 22.96 10.44 11.38
C GLU A 593 24.15 10.89 10.51
N GLN A 594 25.05 9.98 10.16
CA GLN A 594 26.19 10.26 9.27
C GLN A 594 25.74 10.70 7.88
N VAL A 595 24.76 10.01 7.29
CA VAL A 595 24.19 10.36 5.98
C VAL A 595 23.54 11.75 6.03
N ASN A 596 22.73 12.02 7.07
CA ASN A 596 22.11 13.33 7.25
C ASN A 596 23.15 14.44 7.44
N GLN A 597 24.25 14.17 8.14
CA GLN A 597 25.35 15.12 8.30
C GLN A 597 26.06 15.40 6.96
N PHE A 598 26.36 14.37 6.17
CA PHE A 598 26.96 14.50 4.85
C PHE A 598 26.07 15.36 3.93
N ARG A 599 24.79 15.01 3.85
CA ARG A 599 23.78 15.72 3.04
C ARG A 599 23.67 17.20 3.42
N ARG A 600 23.45 17.49 4.70
CA ARG A 600 23.38 18.88 5.20
C ARG A 600 24.67 19.65 4.96
N GLY A 601 25.82 18.97 4.87
CA GLY A 601 27.11 19.59 4.53
C GLY A 601 27.19 20.04 3.06
N LEU A 602 26.60 19.28 2.13
CA LEU A 602 26.58 19.60 0.69
C LEU A 602 25.72 20.83 0.38
N GLU A 603 24.64 21.04 1.14
CA GLU A 603 23.65 22.10 0.91
C GLU A 603 24.10 23.49 1.43
N ARG A 604 25.21 23.60 2.15
CA ARG A 604 25.65 24.86 2.78
C ARG A 604 26.21 25.87 1.78
N LYS A 605 25.31 26.71 1.25
CA LYS A 605 25.62 27.81 0.29
C LYS A 605 26.73 28.79 0.74
N ARG A 606 27.02 28.91 2.04
CA ARG A 606 27.97 29.90 2.59
C ARG A 606 29.41 29.39 2.67
N ASP A 607 29.63 28.08 2.53
CA ASP A 607 30.96 27.49 2.69
C ASP A 607 31.75 27.63 1.38
N ARG A 608 32.73 28.53 1.34
CA ARG A 608 33.63 28.67 0.17
C ARG A 608 34.56 27.46 -0.03
N ASN A 609 34.86 26.76 1.06
CA ASN A 609 35.67 25.54 1.06
C ASN A 609 34.81 24.40 1.63
N TYR A 610 34.33 23.54 0.74
CA TYR A 610 33.60 22.33 1.09
C TYR A 610 34.48 21.41 1.98
N ASN A 611 33.89 20.81 3.01
CA ASN A 611 34.54 19.79 3.83
C ASN A 611 34.22 18.39 3.28
N PRO A 612 35.16 17.69 2.62
CA PRO A 612 34.90 16.39 2.04
C PRO A 612 34.90 15.24 3.06
N LYS A 613 35.25 15.50 4.33
CA LYS A 613 35.46 14.43 5.32
C LYS A 613 34.23 13.51 5.50
N PRO A 614 32.99 14.00 5.63
CA PRO A 614 31.83 13.11 5.74
C PRO A 614 31.62 12.24 4.49
N GLY A 615 31.87 12.78 3.30
CA GLY A 615 31.80 12.02 2.04
C GLY A 615 32.96 11.02 1.89
N GLN A 616 34.12 11.33 2.46
CA GLN A 616 35.25 10.41 2.53
C GLN A 616 35.01 9.25 3.49
N ASP A 617 34.38 9.51 4.63
CA ASP A 617 34.03 8.46 5.58
C ASP A 617 33.04 7.47 4.97
N LEU A 618 32.02 7.96 4.25
CA LEU A 618 31.09 7.10 3.49
C LEU A 618 31.78 6.37 2.32
N TYR A 619 32.70 7.01 1.60
CA TYR A 619 33.48 6.35 0.54
C TYR A 619 34.28 5.16 1.09
N ASN A 620 34.99 5.38 2.21
CA ASN A 620 35.83 4.36 2.84
C ASN A 620 35.01 3.15 3.33
N GLN A 621 33.75 3.37 3.67
CA GLN A 621 32.84 2.34 4.14
C GLN A 621 32.17 1.58 2.98
N ILE A 622 31.72 2.30 1.93
CA ILE A 622 30.86 1.72 0.89
C ILE A 622 31.65 1.29 -0.35
N ILE A 623 32.64 2.09 -0.78
CA ILE A 623 33.32 1.90 -2.08
C ILE A 623 34.71 1.30 -1.92
N ALA A 624 35.50 1.81 -0.97
CA ALA A 624 36.89 1.39 -0.80
C ALA A 624 37.10 -0.13 -0.63
N PRO A 625 36.23 -0.90 0.06
CA PRO A 625 36.38 -2.36 0.18
C PRO A 625 36.40 -3.11 -1.15
N PHE A 626 35.85 -2.51 -2.21
CA PHE A 626 35.72 -3.11 -3.54
C PHE A 626 36.68 -2.49 -4.56
N ALA A 627 37.56 -1.56 -4.18
CA ALA A 627 38.39 -0.80 -5.12
C ALA A 627 39.26 -1.69 -6.02
N ASP A 628 39.83 -2.77 -5.49
CA ASP A 628 40.63 -3.72 -6.26
C ASP A 628 39.78 -4.55 -7.24
N ASP A 629 38.55 -4.92 -6.85
CA ASP A 629 37.60 -5.62 -7.73
C ASP A 629 37.20 -4.70 -8.90
N LEU A 630 36.84 -3.44 -8.61
CA LEU A 630 36.44 -2.46 -9.64
C LEU A 630 37.58 -2.19 -10.62
N LYS A 631 38.81 -2.07 -10.14
CA LYS A 631 39.99 -1.86 -10.98
C LYS A 631 40.29 -3.08 -11.84
N SER A 632 40.20 -4.29 -11.27
CA SER A 632 40.51 -5.54 -11.98
C SER A 632 39.48 -5.87 -13.06
N ALA A 633 38.23 -5.45 -12.87
CA ALA A 633 37.15 -5.61 -13.83
C ALA A 633 36.99 -4.44 -14.82
N GLU A 634 37.92 -3.47 -14.81
CA GLU A 634 37.91 -2.31 -15.71
C GLU A 634 36.56 -1.55 -15.70
N ILE A 635 35.99 -1.37 -14.50
CA ILE A 635 34.67 -0.76 -14.35
C ILE A 635 34.70 0.72 -14.73
N GLU A 636 33.73 1.14 -15.53
CA GLU A 636 33.52 2.53 -15.95
C GLU A 636 32.23 3.12 -15.35
N THR A 637 31.23 2.28 -15.08
CA THR A 637 29.91 2.71 -14.59
C THR A 637 29.56 2.00 -13.28
N LEU A 638 29.11 2.77 -12.29
CA LEU A 638 28.56 2.28 -11.04
C LEU A 638 27.05 2.52 -11.01
N VAL A 639 26.28 1.45 -10.86
CA VAL A 639 24.83 1.50 -10.70
C VAL A 639 24.50 1.17 -9.25
N PHE A 640 23.69 2.01 -8.62
CA PHE A 640 23.32 1.83 -7.22
C PHE A 640 21.86 1.42 -7.06
N ILE A 641 21.63 0.38 -6.28
CA ILE A 641 20.30 -0.04 -5.80
C ILE A 641 20.27 0.19 -4.29
N GLN A 642 19.83 1.39 -3.90
CA GLN A 642 19.91 1.84 -2.51
C GLN A 642 18.66 1.48 -1.71
N ASP A 643 18.87 1.22 -0.43
CA ASP A 643 17.85 0.87 0.55
C ASP A 643 17.80 1.92 1.67
N GLY A 644 16.59 2.21 2.14
CA GLY A 644 16.30 3.22 3.16
C GLY A 644 17.06 4.54 2.96
N ILE A 645 17.68 5.04 4.03
CA ILE A 645 18.36 6.35 4.05
C ILE A 645 19.48 6.48 3.01
N LEU A 646 20.08 5.38 2.55
CA LEU A 646 21.16 5.41 1.57
C LEU A 646 20.70 5.94 0.20
N ARG A 647 19.39 5.88 -0.10
CA ARG A 647 18.79 6.49 -1.30
C ARG A 647 18.96 8.01 -1.35
N SER A 648 19.16 8.65 -0.19
CA SER A 648 19.37 10.10 -0.09
C SER A 648 20.83 10.53 -0.34
N ILE A 649 21.76 9.59 -0.53
CA ILE A 649 23.17 9.89 -0.72
C ILE A 649 23.43 10.27 -2.19
N PRO A 650 23.92 11.48 -2.49
CA PRO A 650 24.46 11.80 -3.80
C PRO A 650 25.80 11.10 -3.99
N MET A 651 25.77 9.87 -4.50
CA MET A 651 26.97 9.01 -4.64
C MET A 651 28.09 9.67 -5.44
N ALA A 652 27.74 10.58 -6.36
CA ALA A 652 28.70 11.40 -7.10
C ALA A 652 29.68 12.19 -6.22
N ALA A 653 29.25 12.61 -5.03
CA ALA A 653 30.04 13.45 -4.11
C ALA A 653 30.82 12.66 -3.05
N LEU A 654 30.80 11.33 -3.07
CA LEU A 654 31.73 10.53 -2.28
C LEU A 654 33.17 10.86 -2.70
N TYR A 655 34.09 10.89 -1.74
CA TYR A 655 35.45 11.42 -1.96
C TYR A 655 36.51 10.39 -1.55
N ASP A 656 37.42 10.04 -2.45
CA ASP A 656 38.42 8.99 -2.18
C ASP A 656 39.66 9.49 -1.41
N GLY A 657 39.77 10.80 -1.18
CA GLY A 657 40.95 11.46 -0.63
C GLY A 657 41.63 12.39 -1.62
N GLU A 658 41.44 12.16 -2.93
CA GLU A 658 42.03 12.93 -4.03
C GLU A 658 40.98 13.51 -4.97
N LYS A 659 39.93 12.76 -5.29
CA LYS A 659 38.89 13.10 -6.28
C LYS A 659 37.52 12.62 -5.83
N PHE A 660 36.49 13.22 -6.42
CA PHE A 660 35.12 12.74 -6.24
C PHE A 660 34.87 11.47 -7.04
N LEU A 661 33.95 10.62 -6.56
CA LEU A 661 33.64 9.32 -7.18
C LEU A 661 33.24 9.48 -8.66
N VAL A 662 32.45 10.51 -8.96
CA VAL A 662 32.01 10.85 -10.33
C VAL A 662 33.16 11.19 -11.28
N GLU A 663 34.31 11.61 -10.77
CA GLU A 663 35.48 11.87 -11.62
C GLU A 663 36.13 10.57 -12.13
N SER A 664 35.88 9.45 -11.44
CA SER A 664 36.39 8.13 -11.78
C SER A 664 35.37 7.28 -12.54
N TYR A 665 34.09 7.34 -12.15
CA TYR A 665 33.05 6.48 -12.69
C TYR A 665 31.82 7.28 -13.10
N ALA A 666 31.13 6.82 -14.15
CA ALA A 666 29.76 7.24 -14.42
C ALA A 666 28.84 6.62 -13.36
N ILE A 667 27.82 7.35 -12.93
CA ILE A 667 26.97 6.95 -11.80
C ILE A 667 25.50 6.97 -12.21
N ALA A 668 24.78 5.91 -11.87
CA ALA A 668 23.34 5.82 -12.00
C ALA A 668 22.72 5.13 -10.78
N THR A 669 21.40 5.21 -10.66
CA THR A 669 20.63 4.57 -9.60
C THR A 669 19.42 3.87 -10.22
N THR A 670 18.96 2.79 -9.61
CA THR A 670 17.70 2.17 -10.00
C THR A 670 17.00 1.58 -8.77
N PRO A 671 15.65 1.58 -8.69
CA PRO A 671 14.94 0.91 -7.62
C PRO A 671 15.21 -0.60 -7.61
N SER A 672 15.29 -1.25 -8.77
CA SER A 672 15.60 -2.67 -8.90
C SER A 672 16.04 -2.97 -10.34
N LEU A 673 16.89 -3.98 -10.52
CA LEU A 673 17.26 -4.47 -11.84
C LEU A 673 16.07 -5.14 -12.55
N GLU A 674 15.16 -5.75 -11.80
CA GLU A 674 13.91 -6.31 -12.35
C GLU A 674 13.01 -5.25 -12.98
N LEU A 675 13.13 -3.99 -12.55
CA LEU A 675 12.37 -2.86 -13.07
C LEU A 675 13.17 -2.02 -14.08
N THR A 676 14.35 -2.48 -14.50
CA THR A 676 15.22 -1.75 -15.41
C THR A 676 15.46 -2.53 -16.69
N ASN A 677 15.18 -1.91 -17.83
CA ASN A 677 15.52 -2.44 -19.14
C ASN A 677 16.71 -1.64 -19.72
N PRO A 678 17.96 -2.11 -19.55
CA PRO A 678 19.15 -1.43 -20.03
C PRO A 678 19.27 -1.59 -21.54
N GLN A 679 18.69 -0.64 -22.27
CA GLN A 679 18.83 -0.54 -23.72
C GLN A 679 19.65 0.70 -24.07
N THR A 680 20.52 0.59 -25.06
CA THR A 680 21.30 1.73 -25.53
C THR A 680 20.38 2.78 -26.12
N LEU A 681 20.63 4.05 -25.77
CA LEU A 681 19.84 5.17 -26.28
C LEU A 681 19.79 5.15 -27.82
N ASN A 682 18.58 5.05 -28.37
CA ASN A 682 18.38 5.27 -29.79
C ASN A 682 18.52 6.77 -30.09
N ARG A 683 19.56 7.12 -30.86
CA ARG A 683 19.86 8.52 -31.21
C ARG A 683 19.22 8.96 -32.53
N ASP A 684 18.56 8.04 -33.23
CA ASP A 684 17.85 8.37 -34.46
C ASP A 684 16.61 9.21 -34.12
N GLN A 685 16.51 10.42 -34.69
CA GLN A 685 15.36 11.31 -34.53
C GLN A 685 15.06 11.74 -33.08
N LEU A 686 16.09 11.94 -32.24
CA LEU A 686 15.89 12.54 -30.91
C LEU A 686 15.23 13.92 -31.03
N ARG A 687 14.11 14.05 -30.33
CA ARG A 687 13.34 15.29 -30.20
C ARG A 687 12.99 15.52 -28.74
N VAL A 688 12.96 16.78 -28.34
CA VAL A 688 12.65 17.18 -26.96
C VAL A 688 11.35 17.96 -26.92
N LEU A 689 10.45 17.65 -25.99
CA LEU A 689 9.42 18.59 -25.57
C LEU A 689 9.97 19.29 -24.33
N ALA A 690 10.24 20.59 -24.45
CA ALA A 690 10.89 21.37 -23.42
C ALA A 690 9.87 22.31 -22.77
N LEU A 691 9.49 22.02 -21.53
CA LEU A 691 8.51 22.76 -20.76
C LEU A 691 9.23 23.60 -19.71
N GLY A 692 8.80 24.84 -19.47
CA GLY A 692 9.46 25.72 -18.53
C GLY A 692 8.55 26.74 -17.88
N LEU A 693 8.83 27.08 -16.62
CA LEU A 693 8.23 28.21 -15.92
C LEU A 693 9.35 29.09 -15.35
N SER A 694 9.48 30.29 -15.91
CA SER A 694 10.44 31.31 -15.47
C SER A 694 9.85 32.32 -14.50
N GLU A 695 8.52 32.52 -14.54
CA GLU A 695 7.83 33.51 -13.73
C GLU A 695 7.61 33.02 -12.29
N ALA A 696 7.56 33.97 -11.35
CA ALA A 696 7.20 33.65 -9.97
C ALA A 696 5.75 33.14 -9.89
N SER A 697 5.51 32.18 -9.00
CA SER A 697 4.22 31.52 -8.86
C SER A 697 3.84 31.35 -7.40
N GLU A 698 2.56 31.06 -7.16
CA GLU A 698 2.02 30.73 -5.85
C GLU A 698 1.11 29.51 -6.03
N VAL A 699 1.37 28.45 -5.27
CA VAL A 699 0.60 27.20 -5.31
C VAL A 699 0.25 26.85 -3.88
N ASP A 700 -1.04 26.63 -3.61
CA ASP A 700 -1.54 26.23 -2.29
C ASP A 700 -1.04 27.12 -1.12
N GLY A 701 -0.83 28.42 -1.39
CA GLY A 701 -0.32 29.41 -0.41
C GLY A 701 1.21 29.44 -0.25
N GLN A 702 1.94 28.57 -0.95
CA GLN A 702 3.40 28.56 -1.01
C GLN A 702 3.89 29.40 -2.20
N SER A 703 4.80 30.34 -1.92
CA SER A 703 5.40 31.19 -2.95
C SER A 703 6.66 30.55 -3.54
N PHE A 704 6.72 30.53 -4.86
CA PHE A 704 7.86 30.06 -5.66
C PHE A 704 8.49 31.24 -6.39
N SER A 705 9.79 31.46 -6.17
CA SER A 705 10.51 32.57 -6.80
C SER A 705 10.68 32.35 -8.30
N ALA A 706 10.84 33.45 -9.05
CA ALA A 706 11.18 33.39 -10.46
C ALA A 706 12.49 32.59 -10.71
N LEU A 707 12.56 31.95 -11.87
CA LEU A 707 13.72 31.21 -12.38
C LEU A 707 14.22 31.92 -13.65
N ASP A 708 15.10 32.90 -13.46
CA ASP A 708 15.55 33.86 -14.48
C ASP A 708 16.25 33.20 -15.70
N HIS A 709 16.78 31.98 -15.57
CA HIS A 709 17.59 31.32 -16.61
C HIS A 709 16.88 30.13 -17.30
N VAL A 710 15.61 29.87 -16.98
CA VAL A 710 14.82 28.79 -17.62
C VAL A 710 14.66 29.03 -19.12
N GLU A 711 14.46 30.28 -19.55
CA GLU A 711 14.38 30.61 -20.98
C GLU A 711 15.71 30.29 -21.71
N GLU A 712 16.85 30.61 -21.10
CA GLU A 712 18.17 30.28 -21.65
C GLU A 712 18.41 28.76 -21.73
N GLU A 713 17.90 28.01 -20.76
CA GLU A 713 17.97 26.54 -20.72
C GLU A 713 17.18 25.90 -21.88
N LEU A 714 15.93 26.35 -22.09
CA LEU A 714 15.08 25.87 -23.18
C LEU A 714 15.67 26.24 -24.56
N GLU A 715 16.22 27.44 -24.72
CA GLU A 715 16.90 27.85 -25.96
C GLU A 715 18.16 27.03 -26.23
N ALA A 716 18.90 26.66 -25.18
CA ALA A 716 20.07 25.79 -25.30
C ALA A 716 19.68 24.38 -25.79
N ILE A 717 18.51 23.89 -25.42
CA ILE A 717 17.94 22.63 -25.90
C ILE A 717 17.51 22.77 -27.36
N LYS A 718 16.73 23.80 -27.71
CA LYS A 718 16.26 24.07 -29.08
C LYS A 718 17.39 24.21 -30.09
N THR A 719 18.49 24.82 -29.67
CA THR A 719 19.71 24.94 -30.49
C THR A 719 20.34 23.58 -30.81
N ARG A 720 20.24 22.60 -29.91
CA ARG A 720 20.84 21.25 -30.05
C ARG A 720 19.89 20.25 -30.71
N PHE A 721 18.60 20.42 -30.48
CA PHE A 721 17.52 19.63 -31.03
C PHE A 721 16.61 20.58 -31.83
N PRO A 722 16.92 20.89 -33.11
CA PRO A 722 16.17 21.88 -33.90
C PRO A 722 14.67 21.58 -34.01
N ASP A 723 14.33 20.30 -33.88
CA ASP A 723 13.00 19.74 -33.94
C ASP A 723 12.23 19.79 -32.61
N SER A 724 12.83 20.28 -31.52
CA SER A 724 12.19 20.36 -30.20
C SER A 724 11.07 21.40 -30.17
N GLU A 725 10.07 21.23 -29.32
CA GLU A 725 9.02 22.23 -29.09
C GLU A 725 9.16 22.83 -27.68
N PRO A 726 9.33 24.14 -27.53
CA PRO A 726 9.34 24.80 -26.23
C PRO A 726 7.93 25.27 -25.82
N LEU A 727 7.52 24.95 -24.60
CA LEU A 727 6.32 25.48 -23.95
C LEU A 727 6.76 26.26 -22.70
N LEU A 728 6.59 27.58 -22.69
CA LEU A 728 7.13 28.47 -21.64
C LEU A 728 6.01 29.30 -20.98
N ASN A 729 6.06 29.41 -19.65
CA ASN A 729 5.14 30.21 -18.83
C ASN A 729 3.68 29.89 -19.16
N LYS A 730 2.91 30.86 -19.66
CA LYS A 730 1.50 30.71 -20.05
C LYS A 730 1.24 29.64 -21.11
N ASP A 731 2.27 29.20 -21.85
CA ASP A 731 2.16 28.12 -22.83
C ASP A 731 2.47 26.74 -22.20
N PHE A 732 3.07 26.72 -21.00
CA PHE A 732 3.24 25.52 -20.17
C PHE A 732 2.02 25.32 -19.25
N THR A 733 0.92 24.90 -19.88
CA THR A 733 -0.33 24.50 -19.20
C THR A 733 -0.53 23.00 -19.28
N LYS A 734 -1.30 22.43 -18.35
CA LYS A 734 -1.65 21.00 -18.36
C LYS A 734 -2.31 20.60 -19.69
N GLU A 735 -3.26 21.38 -20.17
CA GLU A 735 -4.01 21.10 -21.40
C GLU A 735 -3.10 21.13 -22.62
N ARG A 736 -2.25 22.15 -22.75
CA ARG A 736 -1.33 22.27 -23.89
C ARG A 736 -0.29 21.16 -23.89
N PHE A 737 0.23 20.80 -22.72
CA PHE A 737 1.14 19.67 -22.56
C PHE A 737 0.48 18.37 -23.04
N GLN A 738 -0.76 18.09 -22.62
CA GLN A 738 -1.51 16.92 -23.07
C GLN A 738 -1.83 16.93 -24.57
N GLU A 739 -2.18 18.09 -25.13
CA GLU A 739 -2.47 18.22 -26.56
C GLU A 739 -1.24 17.95 -27.43
N GLU A 740 -0.06 18.45 -27.02
CA GLU A 740 1.17 18.30 -27.80
C GLU A 740 1.62 16.83 -27.85
N LEU A 741 1.54 16.13 -26.72
CA LEU A 741 1.89 14.71 -26.62
C LEU A 741 0.93 13.79 -27.39
N LYS A 742 -0.30 14.22 -27.64
CA LYS A 742 -1.24 13.50 -28.53
C LYS A 742 -0.89 13.65 -30.01
N GLN A 743 -0.19 14.72 -30.39
CA GLN A 743 0.11 15.06 -31.78
C GLN A 743 1.48 14.57 -32.22
N THR A 744 2.47 14.66 -31.32
CA THR A 744 3.87 14.42 -31.64
C THR A 744 4.50 13.50 -30.59
N VAL A 745 5.29 12.54 -31.04
CA VAL A 745 6.08 11.66 -30.16
C VAL A 745 7.38 12.35 -29.79
N TYR A 746 7.66 12.42 -28.50
CA TYR A 746 8.91 12.96 -27.96
C TYR A 746 9.66 11.88 -27.18
N PRO A 747 10.85 11.47 -27.64
CA PRO A 747 11.72 10.59 -26.87
C PRO A 747 12.18 11.22 -25.55
N ILE A 748 12.34 12.55 -25.51
CA ILE A 748 12.82 13.27 -24.33
C ILE A 748 11.77 14.28 -23.89
N LEU A 749 11.35 14.20 -22.63
CA LEU A 749 10.59 15.24 -21.95
C LEU A 749 11.55 15.99 -21.02
N HIS A 750 11.62 17.30 -21.16
CA HIS A 750 12.44 18.16 -20.33
C HIS A 750 11.56 19.20 -19.66
N ILE A 751 11.57 19.26 -18.34
CA ILE A 751 10.74 20.18 -17.55
C ILE A 751 11.65 20.99 -16.61
N ALA A 752 11.74 22.29 -16.89
CA ALA A 752 12.49 23.28 -16.13
C ALA A 752 11.51 24.15 -15.32
N THR A 753 11.05 23.64 -14.19
CA THR A 753 10.16 24.33 -13.26
C THR A 753 10.42 23.91 -11.82
N HIS A 754 9.90 24.69 -10.86
CA HIS A 754 9.84 24.24 -9.47
C HIS A 754 9.01 22.96 -9.38
N GLY A 755 9.57 21.97 -8.70
CA GLY A 755 8.89 20.72 -8.39
C GLY A 755 9.03 20.42 -6.92
N GLN A 756 8.00 19.84 -6.32
CA GLN A 756 8.01 19.34 -4.96
C GLN A 756 7.74 17.83 -5.06
N PHE A 757 8.62 17.00 -4.52
CA PHE A 757 8.43 15.54 -4.48
C PHE A 757 8.54 15.06 -3.05
N SER A 758 7.59 14.28 -2.56
CA SER A 758 7.52 13.87 -1.14
C SER A 758 7.31 12.37 -1.00
N SER A 759 7.60 11.80 0.18
CA SER A 759 7.06 10.48 0.62
C SER A 759 5.53 10.42 0.57
N ILE A 760 4.90 11.59 0.51
CA ILE A 760 3.47 11.81 0.43
C ILE A 760 3.11 12.07 -1.03
N GLN A 761 2.32 11.18 -1.61
CA GLN A 761 1.93 11.27 -3.02
C GLN A 761 1.18 12.58 -3.30
N GLU A 762 0.31 13.00 -2.38
CA GLU A 762 -0.51 14.21 -2.52
C GLU A 762 0.30 15.51 -2.51
N ASP A 763 1.49 15.50 -1.91
CA ASP A 763 2.39 16.66 -1.84
C ASP A 763 3.36 16.71 -3.02
N THR A 764 3.25 15.76 -3.97
CA THR A 764 4.14 15.66 -5.13
C THR A 764 3.54 16.33 -6.36
N PHE A 765 4.13 17.45 -6.79
CA PHE A 765 3.67 18.22 -7.94
C PHE A 765 4.78 19.04 -8.62
N LEU A 766 4.54 19.43 -9.88
CA LEU A 766 5.33 20.41 -10.63
C LEU A 766 4.54 21.70 -10.77
N VAL A 767 5.20 22.86 -10.71
CA VAL A 767 4.54 24.16 -10.87
C VAL A 767 4.37 24.47 -12.37
N THR A 768 3.18 24.89 -12.77
CA THR A 768 2.82 25.22 -14.16
C THR A 768 2.47 26.71 -14.31
N GLY A 769 2.36 27.18 -15.55
CA GLY A 769 1.91 28.54 -15.87
C GLY A 769 0.39 28.73 -15.92
N ASP A 770 -0.38 27.76 -15.40
CA ASP A 770 -1.85 27.79 -15.44
C ASP A 770 -2.43 29.00 -14.68
N SER A 771 -3.58 29.52 -15.12
CA SER A 771 -4.23 30.65 -14.44
C SER A 771 -4.97 30.22 -13.17
N ASP A 772 -5.58 29.03 -13.19
CA ASP A 772 -6.57 28.59 -12.20
C ASP A 772 -6.03 27.51 -11.26
N ASN A 773 -5.13 26.65 -11.75
CA ASN A 773 -4.52 25.55 -11.00
C ASN A 773 -3.06 25.36 -11.40
N ARG A 774 -2.14 26.12 -10.80
CA ARG A 774 -0.70 26.22 -11.11
C ARG A 774 0.13 24.99 -10.73
N LYS A 775 -0.48 23.81 -10.72
CA LYS A 775 0.16 22.53 -10.38
C LYS A 775 -0.20 21.44 -11.37
N LEU A 776 0.82 20.69 -11.74
CA LEU A 776 0.72 19.39 -12.38
C LEU A 776 1.05 18.35 -11.33
N THR A 777 0.03 17.67 -10.80
CA THR A 777 0.23 16.64 -9.77
C THR A 777 0.91 15.41 -10.37
N LEU A 778 1.41 14.52 -9.51
CA LEU A 778 1.91 13.21 -9.90
C LEU A 778 0.91 12.44 -10.79
N GLU A 779 -0.34 12.34 -10.36
CA GLU A 779 -1.41 11.67 -11.11
C GLU A 779 -1.65 12.33 -12.49
N ASP A 780 -1.59 13.67 -12.55
CA ASP A 780 -1.72 14.40 -13.83
C ASP A 780 -0.57 14.08 -14.77
N LEU A 781 0.67 14.06 -14.26
CA LEU A 781 1.87 13.74 -15.01
C LEU A 781 1.81 12.31 -15.56
N GLU A 782 1.41 11.35 -14.72
CA GLU A 782 1.22 9.95 -15.11
C GLU A 782 0.16 9.79 -16.19
N ASN A 783 -1.04 10.34 -15.99
CA ASN A 783 -2.13 10.27 -16.96
C ASN A 783 -1.76 10.94 -18.28
N THR A 784 -0.92 11.98 -18.24
CA THR A 784 -0.47 12.70 -19.43
C THR A 784 0.60 11.93 -20.20
N ILE A 785 1.56 11.29 -19.51
CA ILE A 785 2.67 10.59 -20.18
C ILE A 785 2.33 9.13 -20.53
N SER A 786 1.53 8.43 -19.72
CA SER A 786 1.17 7.02 -19.93
C SER A 786 0.48 6.75 -21.27
N GLY A 787 -0.23 7.73 -21.83
CA GLY A 787 -0.82 7.64 -23.17
C GLY A 787 0.19 7.58 -24.33
N ILE A 788 1.48 7.85 -24.06
CA ILE A 788 2.55 7.96 -25.05
C ILE A 788 3.43 6.72 -25.07
N SER A 789 3.76 6.15 -23.91
CA SER A 789 4.71 5.04 -23.73
C SER A 789 4.34 3.76 -24.48
N SER A 790 3.10 3.66 -24.96
CA SER A 790 2.64 2.59 -25.85
C SER A 790 3.22 2.68 -27.28
N GLN A 791 3.86 3.79 -27.65
CA GLN A 791 4.43 4.01 -28.98
C GLN A 791 5.92 3.65 -29.04
N PRO A 792 6.39 2.94 -30.09
CA PRO A 792 7.81 2.62 -30.28
C PRO A 792 8.69 3.88 -30.28
N ASN A 793 9.84 3.84 -29.58
CA ASN A 793 10.81 4.94 -29.45
C ASN A 793 10.31 6.19 -28.69
N SER A 794 9.24 6.08 -27.91
CA SER A 794 8.82 7.13 -26.96
C SER A 794 9.40 6.88 -25.56
N GLY A 795 9.61 7.94 -24.77
CA GLY A 795 9.98 7.79 -23.35
C GLY A 795 11.41 7.29 -23.09
N GLU A 796 12.42 7.93 -23.67
CA GLU A 796 13.84 7.66 -23.39
C GLU A 796 14.34 8.36 -22.12
N LEU A 797 13.90 9.60 -21.87
CA LEU A 797 14.36 10.40 -20.74
C LEU A 797 13.31 11.43 -20.29
N LEU A 798 13.03 11.45 -18.99
CA LEU A 798 12.32 12.53 -18.30
C LEU A 798 13.34 13.34 -17.50
N ALA A 799 13.64 14.56 -17.93
CA ALA A 799 14.56 15.47 -17.25
C ALA A 799 13.79 16.53 -16.45
N LEU A 800 14.10 16.62 -15.15
CA LEU A 800 13.46 17.50 -14.17
C LEU A 800 14.53 18.35 -13.50
N THR A 801 14.80 19.54 -14.04
CA THR A 801 16.08 20.25 -13.82
C THR A 801 16.03 21.39 -12.81
N ALA A 802 14.84 21.89 -12.47
CA ALA A 802 14.63 22.93 -11.45
C ALA A 802 13.81 22.44 -10.24
N CYS A 803 13.77 21.13 -10.02
CA CYS A 803 12.96 20.52 -8.98
C CYS A 803 13.63 20.49 -7.59
N GLN A 804 12.82 20.69 -6.56
CA GLN A 804 13.15 20.37 -5.17
C GLN A 804 12.56 18.99 -4.84
N THR A 805 13.34 17.94 -5.08
CA THR A 805 12.99 16.62 -4.53
C THR A 805 13.10 16.70 -2.99
N ALA A 806 12.17 16.16 -2.21
CA ALA A 806 12.18 16.30 -0.74
C ALA A 806 13.47 15.72 -0.17
N VAL A 807 14.33 16.63 0.27
CA VAL A 807 15.70 16.31 0.63
C VAL A 807 15.72 15.57 1.97
N GLY A 808 16.21 14.32 1.95
CA GLY A 808 16.31 13.46 3.14
C GLY A 808 15.18 12.46 3.32
N ASP A 809 14.21 12.44 2.41
CA ASP A 809 13.14 11.45 2.37
C ASP A 809 13.61 10.18 1.63
N ASP A 810 13.71 9.04 2.30
CA ASP A 810 14.11 7.78 1.67
C ASP A 810 13.07 7.22 0.68
N ARG A 811 11.85 7.81 0.65
CA ARG A 811 10.79 7.47 -0.29
C ARG A 811 10.60 8.51 -1.41
N ALA A 812 11.13 9.73 -1.30
CA ALA A 812 11.03 10.69 -2.42
C ALA A 812 11.78 10.19 -3.67
N ALA A 813 12.91 9.50 -3.49
CA ALA A 813 13.62 8.83 -4.59
C ALA A 813 12.78 7.71 -5.24
N LEU A 814 11.96 6.99 -4.44
CA LEU A 814 11.00 6.02 -4.96
C LEU A 814 9.84 6.70 -5.70
N GLY A 815 9.35 7.83 -5.20
CA GLY A 815 8.32 8.62 -5.90
C GLY A 815 8.77 9.03 -7.30
N LEU A 816 9.99 9.56 -7.43
CA LEU A 816 10.58 9.90 -8.73
C LEU A 816 10.85 8.68 -9.62
N ALA A 817 11.40 7.60 -9.06
CA ALA A 817 11.63 6.36 -9.80
C ALA A 817 10.31 5.75 -10.31
N GLY A 818 9.28 5.76 -9.46
CA GLY A 818 7.95 5.27 -9.78
C GLY A 818 7.23 6.12 -10.82
N ILE A 819 7.43 7.46 -10.81
CA ILE A 819 6.98 8.33 -11.91
C ILE A 819 7.56 7.86 -13.23
N ALA A 820 8.88 7.67 -13.29
CA ALA A 820 9.53 7.24 -14.53
C ALA A 820 8.93 5.91 -15.02
N LEU A 821 8.78 4.94 -14.12
CA LEU A 821 8.20 3.63 -14.41
C LEU A 821 6.74 3.72 -14.89
N ARG A 822 5.86 4.44 -14.17
CA ARG A 822 4.42 4.55 -14.51
C ARG A 822 4.18 5.42 -15.74
N ALA A 823 5.00 6.45 -15.94
CA ALA A 823 5.04 7.22 -17.16
C ALA A 823 5.58 6.39 -18.35
N GLY A 824 6.15 5.21 -18.10
CA GLY A 824 6.74 4.35 -19.13
C GLY A 824 7.98 4.96 -19.77
N VAL A 825 8.72 5.78 -19.02
CA VAL A 825 9.97 6.38 -19.44
C VAL A 825 11.14 5.53 -18.94
N SER A 826 12.09 5.27 -19.82
CA SER A 826 13.25 4.41 -19.55
C SER A 826 14.14 4.96 -18.43
N SER A 827 14.25 6.30 -18.33
CA SER A 827 15.14 6.95 -17.36
C SER A 827 14.55 8.29 -16.89
N ALA A 828 14.83 8.67 -15.65
CA ALA A 828 14.60 10.02 -15.14
C ALA A 828 15.89 10.67 -14.66
N LEU A 829 16.10 11.94 -15.02
CA LEU A 829 17.20 12.78 -14.53
C LEU A 829 16.59 13.88 -13.66
N ALA A 830 16.98 13.96 -12.38
CA ALA A 830 16.47 15.01 -11.50
C ALA A 830 17.49 15.47 -10.45
N SER A 831 17.23 16.60 -9.83
CA SER A 831 18.00 17.14 -8.71
C SER A 831 17.42 16.75 -7.36
N LEU A 832 18.28 16.27 -6.45
CA LEU A 832 17.91 15.95 -5.06
C LEU A 832 17.53 17.18 -4.21
N TRP A 833 17.96 18.39 -4.58
CA TRP A 833 17.59 19.65 -3.91
C TRP A 833 17.56 20.81 -4.90
N SER A 834 16.99 21.94 -4.50
CA SER A 834 16.93 23.16 -5.32
C SER A 834 18.31 23.77 -5.55
N ILE A 835 18.62 24.10 -6.81
CA ILE A 835 19.91 24.60 -7.27
C ILE A 835 19.71 25.99 -7.92
N ASP A 836 20.78 26.79 -7.95
CA ASP A 836 20.86 28.03 -8.76
C ASP A 836 20.61 27.70 -10.23
N ASP A 837 19.54 28.26 -10.80
CA ASP A 837 19.08 28.03 -12.18
C ASP A 837 20.17 28.35 -13.23
N ALA A 838 20.99 29.37 -13.01
CA ALA A 838 22.13 29.67 -13.88
C ALA A 838 23.17 28.54 -13.96
N SER A 839 23.35 27.78 -12.87
CA SER A 839 24.23 26.60 -12.88
C SER A 839 23.59 25.42 -13.61
N THR A 840 22.27 25.28 -13.49
CA THR A 840 21.47 24.27 -14.19
C THR A 840 21.55 24.46 -15.70
N THR A 841 21.46 25.68 -16.20
CA THR A 841 21.63 25.97 -17.65
C THR A 841 22.97 25.45 -18.19
N ILE A 842 24.06 25.63 -17.43
CA ILE A 842 25.40 25.14 -17.81
C ILE A 842 25.42 23.61 -17.78
N PHE A 843 24.87 23.02 -16.73
CA PHE A 843 24.77 21.56 -16.58
C PHE A 843 24.01 20.93 -17.75
N VAL A 844 22.82 21.43 -18.07
CA VAL A 844 21.95 20.93 -19.14
C VAL A 844 22.61 21.05 -20.50
N LYS A 845 23.30 22.16 -20.73
CA LYS A 845 24.10 22.38 -21.94
C LYS A 845 25.16 21.29 -22.11
N GLU A 846 25.92 20.98 -21.07
CA GLU A 846 26.96 19.94 -21.11
C GLU A 846 26.36 18.54 -21.22
N PHE A 847 25.28 18.26 -20.48
CA PHE A 847 24.60 16.97 -20.49
C PHE A 847 24.12 16.61 -21.91
N TYR A 848 23.28 17.45 -22.53
CA TYR A 848 22.75 17.16 -23.86
C TYR A 848 23.83 17.18 -24.96
N THR A 849 24.89 17.99 -24.80
CA THR A 849 26.03 17.97 -25.74
C THR A 849 26.74 16.62 -25.72
N ASN A 850 26.87 15.99 -24.54
CA ASN A 850 27.50 14.68 -24.42
C ASN A 850 26.53 13.54 -24.75
N LEU A 851 25.24 13.67 -24.46
CA LEU A 851 24.21 12.67 -24.78
C LEU A 851 24.12 12.36 -26.28
N LEU A 852 24.30 13.39 -27.12
CA LEU A 852 24.30 13.29 -28.58
C LEU A 852 25.54 12.57 -29.14
N ARG A 853 26.60 12.33 -28.34
CA ARG A 853 27.81 11.68 -28.82
C ARG A 853 27.59 10.18 -29.01
N PRO A 854 27.99 9.58 -30.14
CA PRO A 854 27.92 8.14 -30.34
C PRO A 854 28.69 7.38 -29.26
N GLY A 855 28.09 6.32 -28.73
CA GLY A 855 28.71 5.44 -27.73
C GLY A 855 28.77 6.00 -26.30
N VAL A 856 28.27 7.21 -26.04
CA VAL A 856 28.24 7.82 -24.69
C VAL A 856 26.91 7.52 -24.00
N SER A 857 26.92 6.75 -22.92
CA SER A 857 25.69 6.41 -22.18
C SER A 857 25.05 7.62 -21.49
N LYS A 858 23.77 7.50 -21.08
CA LYS A 858 23.10 8.53 -20.27
C LYS A 858 23.89 8.83 -18.98
N ALA A 859 24.42 7.80 -18.31
CA ALA A 859 25.25 7.97 -17.12
C ALA A 859 26.59 8.68 -17.41
N GLN A 860 27.24 8.39 -18.54
CA GLN A 860 28.47 9.08 -18.95
C GLN A 860 28.20 10.54 -19.37
N ALA A 861 27.04 10.82 -19.98
CA ALA A 861 26.62 12.18 -20.27
C ALA A 861 26.39 13.01 -18.99
N LEU A 862 25.74 12.42 -17.98
CA LEU A 862 25.61 13.00 -16.64
C LEU A 862 26.98 13.26 -16.00
N GLN A 863 27.86 12.25 -16.02
CA GLN A 863 29.22 12.36 -15.51
C GLN A 863 29.99 13.52 -16.15
N ALA A 864 29.88 13.69 -17.47
CA ALA A 864 30.56 14.76 -18.20
C ALA A 864 30.07 16.16 -17.76
N ALA A 865 28.76 16.32 -17.54
CA ALA A 865 28.18 17.57 -17.03
C ALA A 865 28.65 17.87 -15.59
N GLN A 866 28.66 16.86 -14.72
CA GLN A 866 29.15 17.02 -13.34
C GLN A 866 30.64 17.38 -13.30
N ARG A 867 31.47 16.71 -14.12
CA ARG A 867 32.91 17.01 -14.23
C ARG A 867 33.19 18.41 -14.79
N ALA A 868 32.33 18.91 -15.69
CA ALA A 868 32.46 20.28 -16.21
C ALA A 868 32.29 21.32 -15.09
N LEU A 869 31.32 21.11 -14.20
CA LEU A 869 31.10 21.98 -13.03
C LEU A 869 32.18 21.83 -11.97
N ILE A 870 32.64 20.61 -11.65
CA ILE A 870 33.78 20.39 -10.74
C ILE A 870 35.02 21.18 -11.19
N LYS A 871 35.24 21.27 -12.51
CA LYS A 871 36.36 22.01 -13.12
C LYS A 871 36.03 23.47 -13.45
N ALA A 872 34.96 24.04 -12.90
CA ALA A 872 34.52 25.40 -13.21
C ALA A 872 35.65 26.44 -13.02
N LYS A 873 36.48 26.30 -11.98
CA LYS A 873 37.62 27.19 -11.72
C LYS A 873 38.70 27.19 -12.80
N ASP A 874 38.80 26.12 -13.58
CA ASP A 874 39.78 25.97 -14.67
C ASP A 874 39.18 26.35 -16.04
N ARG A 875 37.86 26.59 -16.09
CA ARG A 875 37.07 26.81 -17.30
C ARG A 875 36.65 28.28 -17.40
N LYS A 876 37.32 29.06 -18.27
CA LYS A 876 37.02 30.50 -18.45
C LYS A 876 35.59 30.80 -18.92
N ASP A 877 34.91 29.81 -19.49
CA ASP A 877 33.54 29.89 -19.99
C ASP A 877 32.49 29.58 -18.91
N ILE A 878 32.91 29.13 -17.73
CA ILE A 878 32.07 28.84 -16.57
C ILE A 878 32.49 29.81 -15.44
N LYS A 879 31.53 30.34 -14.66
CA LYS A 879 31.88 31.18 -13.52
C LYS A 879 32.56 30.33 -12.43
N ASP A 880 33.68 30.79 -11.89
CA ASP A 880 34.49 30.13 -10.83
C ASP A 880 33.71 29.72 -9.56
N LYS A 881 32.44 30.11 -9.41
CA LYS A 881 31.62 29.86 -8.21
C LYS A 881 30.87 28.51 -8.21
N TYR A 882 30.92 27.74 -9.29
CA TYR A 882 30.10 26.52 -9.46
C TYR A 882 30.82 25.19 -9.20
N ASP A 883 32.06 25.22 -8.71
CA ASP A 883 32.84 24.01 -8.39
C ASP A 883 32.40 23.32 -7.10
N HIS A 884 31.66 24.02 -6.24
CA HIS A 884 31.13 23.48 -5.00
C HIS A 884 30.10 22.34 -5.25
N PRO A 885 30.15 21.20 -4.52
CA PRO A 885 29.25 20.05 -4.71
C PRO A 885 27.76 20.36 -4.76
N LEU A 886 27.32 21.40 -4.04
CA LEU A 886 25.97 21.96 -4.09
C LEU A 886 25.37 22.02 -5.51
N TYR A 887 26.18 22.38 -6.52
CA TYR A 887 25.71 22.65 -7.88
C TYR A 887 25.71 21.45 -8.82
N TRP A 888 26.43 20.36 -8.50
CA TRP A 888 26.60 19.22 -9.42
C TRP A 888 26.29 17.86 -8.80
N ALA A 889 26.47 17.71 -7.48
CA ALA A 889 26.17 16.48 -6.75
C ALA A 889 24.68 16.08 -6.71
N PRO A 890 23.69 16.99 -6.72
CA PRO A 890 22.29 16.59 -6.57
C PRO A 890 21.71 15.90 -7.80
N PHE A 891 22.32 16.08 -8.98
CA PHE A 891 21.79 15.47 -10.20
C PHE A 891 22.01 13.96 -10.18
N ILE A 892 20.92 13.23 -10.20
CA ILE A 892 20.89 11.76 -10.22
C ILE A 892 20.15 11.26 -11.46
N LEU A 893 20.64 10.15 -12.02
CA LEU A 893 19.99 9.42 -13.10
C LEU A 893 19.37 8.15 -12.53
N ILE A 894 18.06 7.99 -12.71
CA ILE A 894 17.28 6.85 -12.24
C ILE A 894 16.81 6.01 -13.43
N GLY A 895 16.91 4.68 -13.33
CA GLY A 895 16.41 3.74 -14.34
C GLY A 895 17.50 3.28 -15.30
N ASN A 896 17.17 3.19 -16.59
CA ASN A 896 18.11 2.77 -17.63
C ASN A 896 19.28 3.78 -17.74
N TRP A 897 20.51 3.30 -17.56
CA TRP A 897 21.71 4.14 -17.55
C TRP A 897 22.46 4.21 -18.89
N LEU A 898 22.06 3.39 -19.88
CA LEU A 898 22.73 3.22 -21.17
C LEU A 898 22.38 4.27 -22.23
#